data_AF-A0A9W8XLR7-F1
#
_entry.id   AF-A0A9W8XLR7-F1
#
_cell.length_a   1.000
_cell.length_b   1.000
_cell.length_c   1.000
_cell.angle_alpha   90.00
_cell.angle_beta   90.00
_cell.angle_gamma   90.00
#
_symmetry.space_group_name_H-M   'P 1'
#
loop_
_entity.id
_entity.type
_entity.pdbx_description
1 polymer ?
#
loop_
_entity_poly.entity_id
_entity_poly.type
_entity_poly.pdbx_seq_one_letter_code
_entity_poly.pdbx_strand_id
1 'polypeptide(L)'
;MRWTKSNSLRHGPIAIISALLLSLGSLAHAKWNIPPEYALYASDNGHYFQTVDGKPFFWQSDTAWLLINRLNRTETITYLSDRASKGFTIVQACGAHCNGPDQPDRAGNLAFVDGDFGKPNEVYWEYVDSIVELAWKDYGIRIVMHPAWGGYVHNDKGVPGSLNESTARVFGEFVGRRYPYVPKILFGDTNPWWKNKTAVSTDYAYGGVASARLPEEYPVIDFSGVYHALAEGIVKGEGEVVRNGSYDAGSGNQSYVPMISMHPTNQWFLGGPLALASSFFGECGWLAFDVSQSGHSDRPPNPPIPWWSCRRGWEPAELMWSVGESTPGKKRPAIENEPHYEWRYNNGKSGKANGMYWNASDVRIGTWQTVFAGMAGLTYGANTIWQMAIPDLYPADESGPQIPWYEAITLPGSSQMQWIKKAILDRGDGTYFDRIPAQDIIVGNAGTSDARIAATRDADGSWLMVYSPNASFTVETKSLKGCDIKASWFSPLTGEYTPVNNYTQCGGSTSHASKKIINADPERLHTSKNAAFAIALATELFIQHFATATHNVVKAETQKKPRRNVQYRDVATAVAKTDNLEFLVDVVPRTVRFGEVREKRERKEKEAEGKGKEGSKENGEGASGNVLERLMANGKKVNEEEKEKVEKEGPIVEQAEGGAEAMEIDQEPQKAEEAKETPVVEVEDSEPEQDEVAMQIEMEMRGPRTNGSAATAASPKAPTVSPPAPAPAPAPAPAPTQRPTRSSGFTAINGSK
;
A
#
# COMPACT_ATOMS: atom_id res chain seq x y z
N MET A 1 -58.25 -66.75 54.15
CA MET A 1 -59.73 -66.76 54.08
C MET A 1 -60.18 -66.17 52.75
N ARG A 2 -61.35 -66.61 52.28
CA ARG A 2 -61.92 -66.54 50.92
C ARG A 2 -62.10 -65.12 50.31
N TRP A 3 -61.98 -65.06 48.96
CA TRP A 3 -62.87 -64.44 47.92
C TRP A 3 -63.41 -63.01 48.19
N THR A 4 -63.48 -62.02 47.28
CA THR A 4 -63.88 -62.04 45.85
C THR A 4 -63.82 -60.65 45.18
N LYS A 5 -63.48 -60.63 43.89
CA LYS A 5 -64.06 -59.90 42.71
C LYS A 5 -64.33 -58.37 42.69
N SER A 6 -63.78 -57.77 41.61
CA SER A 6 -64.48 -57.03 40.52
C SER A 6 -64.44 -55.48 40.47
N ASN A 7 -63.70 -54.97 39.46
CA ASN A 7 -63.97 -53.86 38.53
C ASN A 7 -64.73 -52.60 39.00
N SER A 8 -64.12 -51.41 38.91
CA SER A 8 -64.11 -50.56 37.70
C SER A 8 -63.77 -49.08 38.00
N LEU A 9 -63.08 -48.47 37.02
CA LEU A 9 -63.11 -47.05 36.63
C LEU A 9 -62.50 -45.94 37.53
N ARG A 10 -61.36 -45.44 37.02
CA ARG A 10 -61.06 -44.03 36.65
C ARG A 10 -60.64 -43.01 37.75
N HIS A 11 -59.51 -42.35 37.43
CA HIS A 11 -58.95 -41.07 37.92
C HIS A 11 -58.33 -41.16 39.32
N GLY A 12 -57.09 -40.77 39.61
CA GLY A 12 -55.94 -40.18 38.91
C GLY A 12 -54.84 -39.98 39.99
N PRO A 13 -53.54 -39.87 39.69
CA PRO A 13 -52.55 -39.66 40.73
C PRO A 13 -52.39 -38.15 41.02
N ILE A 14 -52.58 -37.81 42.28
CA ILE A 14 -52.01 -36.62 42.92
C ILE A 14 -50.49 -36.82 42.96
N ALA A 15 -49.73 -35.93 42.34
CA ALA A 15 -48.31 -35.77 42.59
C ALA A 15 -47.89 -34.31 42.34
N ILE A 16 -47.63 -33.60 43.44
CA ILE A 16 -46.52 -32.66 43.64
C ILE A 16 -46.33 -31.61 42.52
N ILE A 17 -46.99 -30.46 42.68
CA ILE A 17 -46.59 -29.22 42.02
C ILE A 17 -45.56 -28.53 42.91
N SER A 18 -44.28 -28.57 42.54
CA SER A 18 -43.28 -27.55 42.86
C SER A 18 -42.02 -27.76 42.02
N ALA A 19 -41.58 -26.67 41.38
CA ALA A 19 -40.30 -26.49 40.68
C ALA A 19 -40.12 -27.19 39.32
N LEU A 20 -40.75 -26.62 38.27
CA LEU A 20 -40.23 -26.70 36.90
C LEU A 20 -40.64 -25.45 36.11
N LEU A 21 -40.02 -24.33 36.46
CA LEU A 21 -39.82 -23.18 35.58
C LEU A 21 -38.31 -23.06 35.37
N LEU A 22 -37.75 -24.07 34.72
CA LEU A 22 -36.45 -23.93 34.05
C LEU A 22 -36.71 -23.09 32.81
N SER A 23 -36.18 -21.87 32.84
CA SER A 23 -36.02 -21.00 31.68
C SER A 23 -35.24 -21.76 30.61
N LEU A 24 -35.95 -22.37 29.67
CA LEU A 24 -35.43 -22.67 28.34
C LEU A 24 -35.21 -21.32 27.65
N GLY A 25 -34.08 -20.69 27.94
CA GLY A 25 -33.52 -19.70 27.03
C GLY A 25 -33.31 -20.44 25.72
N SER A 26 -34.07 -20.06 24.69
CA SER A 26 -33.87 -20.53 23.33
C SER A 26 -32.42 -20.23 22.96
N LEU A 27 -31.56 -21.26 22.95
CA LEU A 27 -30.25 -21.21 22.34
C LEU A 27 -30.51 -21.00 20.84
N ALA A 28 -30.49 -19.74 20.43
CA ALA A 28 -30.60 -19.31 19.05
C ALA A 28 -29.41 -19.90 18.25
N HIS A 29 -29.63 -21.04 17.61
CA HIS A 29 -28.69 -21.59 16.65
C HIS A 29 -28.85 -20.82 15.34
N ALA A 30 -27.74 -20.54 14.66
CA ALA A 30 -27.79 -19.99 13.31
C ALA A 30 -28.66 -20.87 12.43
N LYS A 31 -29.53 -20.27 11.62
CA LYS A 31 -30.39 -21.05 10.70
C LYS A 31 -29.56 -21.75 9.62
N TRP A 32 -28.43 -21.16 9.27
CA TRP A 32 -27.44 -21.77 8.40
C TRP A 32 -26.18 -22.18 9.18
N ASN A 33 -25.79 -23.45 9.05
CA ASN A 33 -24.52 -23.94 9.58
C ASN A 33 -23.38 -23.54 8.64
N ILE A 34 -22.52 -22.63 9.09
CA ILE A 34 -21.39 -22.13 8.32
C ILE A 34 -20.35 -23.24 8.16
N PRO A 35 -19.95 -23.57 6.91
CA PRO A 35 -19.06 -24.68 6.65
C PRO A 35 -17.60 -24.33 7.02
N PRO A 36 -16.77 -25.29 7.47
CA PRO A 36 -15.36 -25.05 7.80
C PRO A 36 -14.53 -24.48 6.65
N GLU A 37 -14.91 -24.73 5.38
CA GLU A 37 -14.29 -24.16 4.19
C GLU A 37 -14.43 -22.63 4.11
N TYR A 38 -15.32 -22.05 4.91
CA TYR A 38 -15.41 -20.60 5.08
C TYR A 38 -14.16 -20.04 5.79
N ALA A 39 -13.53 -20.82 6.66
CA ALA A 39 -12.41 -20.39 7.47
C ALA A 39 -11.22 -19.92 6.63
N LEU A 40 -10.56 -18.87 7.14
CA LEU A 40 -9.26 -18.40 6.68
C LEU A 40 -8.25 -18.58 7.80
N TYR A 41 -6.99 -18.75 7.42
CA TYR A 41 -5.86 -18.91 8.31
C TYR A 41 -4.77 -17.93 7.91
N ALA A 42 -3.93 -17.50 8.86
CA ALA A 42 -2.65 -16.91 8.52
C ALA A 42 -1.75 -17.98 7.89
N SER A 43 -0.98 -17.62 6.87
CA SER A 43 0.05 -18.47 6.29
C SER A 43 1.19 -18.71 7.28
N ASP A 44 1.97 -19.76 7.06
CA ASP A 44 3.05 -20.16 7.97
C ASP A 44 4.13 -19.07 8.12
N ASN A 45 4.38 -18.28 7.07
CA ASN A 45 5.30 -17.14 7.13
C ASN A 45 4.73 -15.90 7.83
N GLY A 46 3.43 -15.94 8.18
CA GLY A 46 2.74 -14.91 8.94
C GLY A 46 2.35 -13.66 8.15
N HIS A 47 2.45 -13.62 6.81
CA HIS A 47 2.17 -12.39 6.03
C HIS A 47 0.91 -12.44 5.17
N TYR A 48 0.36 -13.63 4.93
CA TYR A 48 -0.71 -13.83 3.97
C TYR A 48 -1.86 -14.67 4.54
N PHE A 49 -2.97 -14.70 3.82
CA PHE A 49 -4.08 -15.58 4.16
C PHE A 49 -4.01 -16.85 3.33
N GLN A 50 -4.50 -17.95 3.91
CA GLN A 50 -4.71 -19.22 3.23
C GLN A 50 -6.07 -19.82 3.60
N THR A 51 -6.60 -20.63 2.70
CA THR A 51 -7.80 -21.45 2.96
C THR A 51 -7.45 -22.66 3.81
N VAL A 52 -8.47 -23.39 4.26
CA VAL A 52 -8.31 -24.58 5.11
C VAL A 52 -7.46 -25.70 4.48
N ASP A 53 -7.36 -25.74 3.16
CA ASP A 53 -6.51 -26.67 2.39
C ASP A 53 -5.11 -26.10 2.08
N GLY A 54 -4.72 -25.00 2.71
CA GLY A 54 -3.40 -24.38 2.57
C GLY A 54 -3.19 -23.59 1.28
N LYS A 55 -4.24 -23.38 0.46
CA LYS A 55 -4.10 -22.60 -0.77
C LYS A 55 -4.03 -21.10 -0.48
N PRO A 56 -3.26 -20.33 -1.28
CA PRO A 56 -3.28 -18.88 -1.25
C PRO A 56 -4.67 -18.27 -1.27
N PHE A 57 -4.91 -17.32 -0.37
CA PHE A 57 -6.11 -16.49 -0.39
C PHE A 57 -5.73 -15.01 -0.48
N PHE A 58 -5.98 -14.42 -1.65
CA PHE A 58 -5.85 -12.97 -1.84
C PHE A 58 -7.11 -12.27 -1.34
N TRP A 59 -6.95 -11.39 -0.34
CA TRP A 59 -8.06 -10.60 0.22
C TRP A 59 -8.53 -9.57 -0.81
N GLN A 60 -9.60 -9.85 -1.56
CA GLN A 60 -10.19 -8.92 -2.53
C GLN A 60 -11.53 -8.43 -1.99
N SER A 61 -11.49 -7.33 -1.25
CA SER A 61 -12.63 -6.84 -0.48
C SER A 61 -13.30 -5.61 -1.09
N ASP A 62 -14.63 -5.55 -1.01
CA ASP A 62 -15.40 -4.30 -1.13
C ASP A 62 -15.91 -3.85 0.24
N THR A 63 -16.19 -2.57 0.39
CA THR A 63 -16.73 -1.95 1.61
C THR A 63 -18.21 -1.63 1.43
N ALA A 64 -19.06 -2.33 2.18
CA ALA A 64 -20.51 -2.21 2.11
C ALA A 64 -21.12 -2.23 3.52
N TRP A 65 -20.69 -1.28 4.35
CA TRP A 65 -21.06 -1.19 5.77
C TRP A 65 -22.54 -1.42 6.04
N LEU A 66 -23.42 -0.75 5.29
CA LEU A 66 -24.87 -0.81 5.50
C LEU A 66 -25.59 -1.81 4.59
N LEU A 67 -24.88 -2.76 3.96
CA LEU A 67 -25.46 -3.80 3.10
C LEU A 67 -26.63 -4.52 3.78
N ILE A 68 -26.36 -5.10 4.95
CA ILE A 68 -27.32 -5.92 5.71
C ILE A 68 -28.44 -5.03 6.29
N ASN A 69 -28.15 -3.75 6.54
CA ASN A 69 -29.09 -2.88 7.24
C ASN A 69 -30.08 -2.19 6.29
N ARG A 70 -29.65 -1.83 5.08
CA ARG A 70 -30.45 -0.97 4.18
C ARG A 70 -31.01 -1.68 2.96
N LEU A 71 -30.38 -2.76 2.51
CA LEU A 71 -30.87 -3.49 1.34
C LEU A 71 -31.90 -4.53 1.74
N ASN A 72 -32.85 -4.79 0.85
CA ASN A 72 -33.65 -6.01 0.89
C ASN A 72 -32.96 -7.15 0.10
N ARG A 73 -33.51 -8.37 0.17
CA ARG A 73 -32.89 -9.54 -0.47
C ARG A 73 -32.62 -9.37 -1.97
N THR A 74 -33.54 -8.78 -2.74
CA THR A 74 -33.36 -8.59 -4.20
C THR A 74 -32.25 -7.60 -4.50
N GLU A 75 -32.20 -6.49 -3.75
CA GLU A 75 -31.12 -5.51 -3.84
C GLU A 75 -29.76 -6.13 -3.47
N THR A 76 -29.73 -6.98 -2.43
CA THR A 76 -28.52 -7.71 -2.03
C THR A 76 -28.04 -8.69 -3.11
N ILE A 77 -28.94 -9.39 -3.79
CA ILE A 77 -28.60 -10.23 -4.97
C ILE A 77 -27.93 -9.37 -6.05
N THR A 78 -28.52 -8.22 -6.39
CA THR A 78 -27.97 -7.31 -7.40
C THR A 78 -26.56 -6.87 -7.02
N TYR A 79 -26.37 -6.46 -5.77
CA TYR A 79 -25.06 -6.06 -5.27
C TYR A 79 -24.04 -7.20 -5.31
N LEU A 80 -24.35 -8.37 -4.74
CA LEU A 80 -23.40 -9.49 -4.64
C LEU A 80 -23.04 -10.07 -6.01
N SER A 81 -24.02 -10.17 -6.92
CA SER A 81 -23.79 -10.62 -8.31
C SER A 81 -22.78 -9.74 -9.03
N ASP A 82 -22.92 -8.41 -8.91
CA ASP A 82 -21.96 -7.47 -9.49
C ASP A 82 -20.56 -7.66 -8.89
N ARG A 83 -20.44 -7.75 -7.57
CA ARG A 83 -19.14 -7.92 -6.90
C ARG A 83 -18.47 -9.23 -7.27
N ALA A 84 -19.22 -10.32 -7.35
CA ALA A 84 -18.72 -11.60 -7.83
C ALA A 84 -18.21 -11.50 -9.28
N SER A 85 -18.96 -10.83 -10.17
CA SER A 85 -18.56 -10.63 -11.57
C SER A 85 -17.28 -9.80 -11.74
N LYS A 86 -16.94 -8.99 -10.73
CA LYS A 86 -15.73 -8.16 -10.66
C LYS A 86 -14.63 -8.79 -9.79
N GLY A 87 -14.75 -10.08 -9.46
CA GLY A 87 -13.70 -10.85 -8.80
C GLY A 87 -13.53 -10.60 -7.30
N PHE A 88 -14.41 -9.82 -6.67
CA PHE A 88 -14.44 -9.67 -5.21
C PHE A 88 -14.76 -11.01 -4.55
N THR A 89 -14.00 -11.33 -3.51
CA THR A 89 -14.18 -12.55 -2.70
C THR A 89 -14.54 -12.22 -1.25
N ILE A 90 -14.47 -10.94 -0.88
CA ILE A 90 -14.83 -10.44 0.44
C ILE A 90 -15.76 -9.23 0.30
N VAL A 91 -16.72 -9.12 1.20
CA VAL A 91 -17.48 -7.89 1.45
C VAL A 91 -17.48 -7.60 2.94
N GLN A 92 -17.06 -6.41 3.33
CA GLN A 92 -17.16 -5.97 4.72
C GLN A 92 -18.52 -5.34 4.98
N ALA A 93 -19.18 -5.75 6.07
CA ALA A 93 -20.51 -5.27 6.45
C ALA A 93 -20.68 -5.22 7.97
N CYS A 94 -21.51 -4.29 8.43
CA CYS A 94 -21.91 -4.22 9.84
C CYS A 94 -22.97 -5.29 10.14
N GLY A 95 -22.73 -6.09 11.19
CA GLY A 95 -23.68 -7.07 11.71
C GLY A 95 -24.87 -6.36 12.35
N ALA A 96 -24.64 -5.60 13.43
CA ALA A 96 -25.57 -4.60 13.94
C ALA A 96 -25.38 -3.26 13.22
N HIS A 97 -26.43 -2.45 13.09
CA HIS A 97 -26.42 -1.22 12.29
C HIS A 97 -25.32 -0.23 12.69
N CYS A 98 -24.50 0.25 11.75
CA CYS A 98 -23.32 1.07 12.09
C CYS A 98 -23.65 2.39 12.81
N ASN A 99 -24.82 2.97 12.52
CA ASN A 99 -25.29 4.23 13.14
C ASN A 99 -25.87 4.06 14.57
N GLY A 100 -26.02 2.86 15.11
CA GLY A 100 -26.46 2.66 16.49
C GLY A 100 -27.45 1.50 16.70
N PRO A 101 -27.63 1.06 17.96
CA PRO A 101 -28.47 -0.09 18.31
C PRO A 101 -29.98 0.15 18.13
N ASP A 102 -30.40 1.40 18.00
CA ASP A 102 -31.78 1.84 17.81
C ASP A 102 -32.17 1.97 16.32
N GLN A 103 -31.26 1.65 15.41
CA GLN A 103 -31.49 1.72 13.98
C GLN A 103 -31.98 0.36 13.45
N PRO A 104 -33.13 0.32 12.76
CA PRO A 104 -33.66 -0.93 12.23
C PRO A 104 -33.01 -1.33 10.90
N ASP A 105 -33.17 -2.60 10.54
CA ASP A 105 -33.01 -3.04 9.15
C ASP A 105 -34.09 -2.46 8.23
N ARG A 106 -34.01 -2.79 6.94
CA ARG A 106 -35.00 -2.40 5.92
C ARG A 106 -36.43 -2.83 6.23
N ALA A 107 -36.62 -3.90 7.00
CA ALA A 107 -37.92 -4.44 7.38
C ALA A 107 -38.45 -3.85 8.71
N GLY A 108 -37.69 -3.00 9.40
CA GLY A 108 -38.07 -2.37 10.65
C GLY A 108 -37.63 -3.13 11.91
N ASN A 109 -36.80 -4.18 11.78
CA ASN A 109 -36.34 -4.96 12.93
C ASN A 109 -35.08 -4.34 13.53
N LEU A 110 -35.04 -4.18 14.85
CA LEU A 110 -33.82 -3.84 15.59
C LEU A 110 -32.96 -5.08 15.82
N ALA A 111 -31.64 -4.91 15.94
CA ALA A 111 -30.71 -6.01 16.20
C ALA A 111 -30.88 -6.61 17.62
N PHE A 112 -31.45 -5.86 18.56
CA PHE A 112 -31.60 -6.25 19.96
C PHE A 112 -32.99 -5.93 20.46
N VAL A 113 -33.55 -6.81 21.29
CA VAL A 113 -34.85 -6.59 21.96
C VAL A 113 -34.65 -5.61 23.11
N ASP A 114 -35.42 -4.52 23.14
CA ASP A 114 -35.36 -3.47 24.16
C ASP A 114 -33.95 -2.86 24.37
N GLY A 115 -33.08 -2.94 23.37
CA GLY A 115 -31.69 -2.47 23.45
C GLY A 115 -30.78 -3.35 24.32
N ASP A 116 -31.23 -4.55 24.71
CA ASP A 116 -30.47 -5.48 25.55
C ASP A 116 -29.54 -6.36 24.69
N PHE A 117 -28.23 -6.16 24.82
CA PHE A 117 -27.19 -6.92 24.11
C PHE A 117 -27.15 -8.40 24.46
N GLY A 118 -27.75 -8.80 25.60
CA GLY A 118 -27.98 -10.19 25.95
C GLY A 118 -29.22 -10.81 25.30
N LYS A 119 -30.02 -10.02 24.58
CA LYS A 119 -31.22 -10.46 23.86
C LYS A 119 -31.18 -10.04 22.38
N PRO A 120 -30.32 -10.68 21.57
CA PRO A 120 -30.37 -10.55 20.11
C PRO A 120 -31.78 -10.81 19.57
N ASN A 121 -32.25 -9.98 18.65
CA ASN A 121 -33.54 -10.17 18.01
C ASN A 121 -33.44 -11.22 16.91
N GLU A 122 -34.06 -12.40 17.12
CA GLU A 122 -33.94 -13.53 16.20
C GLU A 122 -34.35 -13.20 14.76
N VAL A 123 -35.41 -12.40 14.55
CA VAL A 123 -35.86 -12.05 13.18
C VAL A 123 -34.79 -11.27 12.42
N TYR A 124 -34.10 -10.35 13.11
CA TYR A 124 -33.01 -9.57 12.53
C TYR A 124 -31.81 -10.48 12.22
N TRP A 125 -31.37 -11.30 13.18
CA TRP A 125 -30.18 -12.13 13.00
C TRP A 125 -30.41 -13.33 12.06
N GLU A 126 -31.65 -13.81 11.91
CA GLU A 126 -32.01 -14.75 10.85
C GLU A 126 -31.87 -14.11 9.45
N TYR A 127 -32.20 -12.82 9.33
CA TYR A 127 -31.95 -12.09 8.09
C TYR A 127 -30.44 -11.96 7.82
N VAL A 128 -29.63 -11.63 8.83
CA VAL A 128 -28.16 -11.63 8.74
C VAL A 128 -27.65 -12.99 8.25
N ASP A 129 -28.11 -14.10 8.84
CA ASP A 129 -27.73 -15.46 8.43
C ASP A 129 -28.01 -15.68 6.94
N SER A 130 -29.18 -15.27 6.47
CA SER A 130 -29.58 -15.44 5.07
C SER A 130 -28.68 -14.66 4.10
N ILE A 131 -28.13 -13.52 4.51
CA ILE A 131 -27.20 -12.74 3.69
C ILE A 131 -25.81 -13.39 3.67
N VAL A 132 -25.31 -13.87 4.81
CA VAL A 132 -24.02 -14.57 4.88
C VAL A 132 -24.09 -15.87 4.06
N GLU A 133 -25.19 -16.62 4.17
CA GLU A 133 -25.44 -17.83 3.37
C GLU A 133 -25.49 -17.52 1.87
N LEU A 134 -26.27 -16.49 1.49
CA LEU A 134 -26.41 -16.07 0.09
C LEU A 134 -25.06 -15.66 -0.52
N ALA A 135 -24.29 -14.81 0.18
CA ALA A 135 -22.98 -14.37 -0.29
C ALA A 135 -22.04 -15.56 -0.54
N TRP A 136 -22.04 -16.54 0.38
CA TRP A 136 -21.17 -17.69 0.28
C TRP A 136 -21.61 -18.68 -0.81
N LYS A 137 -22.86 -19.17 -0.73
CA LYS A 137 -23.33 -20.28 -1.58
C LYS A 137 -23.52 -19.89 -3.03
N ASP A 138 -24.05 -18.70 -3.27
CA ASP A 138 -24.45 -18.30 -4.63
C ASP A 138 -23.35 -17.51 -5.33
N TYR A 139 -22.46 -16.86 -4.57
CA TYR A 139 -21.47 -15.92 -5.12
C TYR A 139 -20.02 -16.19 -4.71
N GLY A 140 -19.75 -17.15 -3.82
CA GLY A 140 -18.39 -17.42 -3.34
C GLY A 140 -17.74 -16.26 -2.58
N ILE A 141 -18.56 -15.35 -2.04
CA ILE A 141 -18.14 -14.17 -1.28
C ILE A 141 -18.22 -14.47 0.21
N ARG A 142 -17.14 -14.16 0.93
CA ARG A 142 -17.14 -14.13 2.39
C ARG A 142 -17.58 -12.75 2.87
N ILE A 143 -18.47 -12.73 3.85
CA ILE A 143 -18.72 -11.55 4.66
C ILE A 143 -17.63 -11.45 5.71
N VAL A 144 -17.05 -10.27 5.86
CA VAL A 144 -16.25 -9.91 7.03
C VAL A 144 -17.14 -9.02 7.89
N MET A 145 -17.40 -9.48 9.11
CA MET A 145 -18.40 -8.86 9.96
C MET A 145 -17.76 -7.86 10.90
N HIS A 146 -18.29 -6.63 10.91
CA HIS A 146 -18.11 -5.70 12.01
C HIS A 146 -19.30 -5.88 12.96
N PRO A 147 -19.16 -6.56 14.12
CA PRO A 147 -20.33 -6.95 14.92
C PRO A 147 -21.15 -5.75 15.41
N ALA A 148 -20.46 -4.67 15.76
CA ALA A 148 -21.00 -3.36 16.12
C ALA A 148 -20.02 -2.29 15.61
N TRP A 149 -20.42 -1.02 15.57
CA TRP A 149 -19.54 0.10 15.18
C TRP A 149 -18.96 0.83 16.39
N GLY A 150 -18.02 1.76 16.18
CA GLY A 150 -17.36 2.49 17.27
C GLY A 150 -18.29 3.28 18.19
N GLY A 151 -19.41 3.78 17.66
CA GLY A 151 -20.44 4.49 18.43
C GLY A 151 -21.08 3.66 19.55
N TYR A 152 -20.94 2.33 19.52
CA TYR A 152 -21.40 1.46 20.60
C TYR A 152 -20.42 1.49 21.80
N VAL A 153 -19.15 1.80 21.58
CA VAL A 153 -18.12 1.84 22.63
C VAL A 153 -18.13 3.21 23.32
N HIS A 154 -18.13 4.29 22.53
CA HIS A 154 -18.21 5.66 23.01
C HIS A 154 -18.61 6.61 21.89
N ASN A 155 -19.00 7.85 22.23
CA ASN A 155 -19.19 8.92 21.26
C ASN A 155 -17.91 9.76 21.06
N ASP A 156 -17.96 10.76 20.17
CA ASP A 156 -16.82 11.64 19.87
C ASP A 156 -16.25 12.36 21.11
N LYS A 157 -17.09 12.62 22.13
CA LYS A 157 -16.67 13.29 23.38
C LYS A 157 -15.99 12.34 24.37
N GLY A 158 -15.89 11.05 24.05
CA GLY A 158 -15.39 10.01 24.94
C GLY A 158 -16.38 9.59 26.02
N VAL A 159 -17.69 9.91 25.85
CA VAL A 159 -18.71 9.38 26.75
C VAL A 159 -18.96 7.92 26.39
N PRO A 160 -18.93 6.97 27.34
CA PRO A 160 -19.21 5.56 27.09
C PRO A 160 -20.53 5.37 26.34
N GLY A 161 -20.51 4.45 25.39
CA GLY A 161 -21.64 4.09 24.54
C GLY A 161 -22.53 3.05 25.19
N SER A 162 -23.27 2.34 24.34
CA SER A 162 -24.24 1.32 24.76
C SER A 162 -23.60 0.00 25.18
N LEU A 163 -22.39 -0.32 24.69
CA LEU A 163 -21.60 -1.48 25.09
C LEU A 163 -20.59 -1.11 26.18
N ASN A 164 -20.60 -1.90 27.25
CA ASN A 164 -19.52 -2.00 28.23
C ASN A 164 -18.90 -3.41 28.21
N GLU A 165 -17.89 -3.67 29.02
CA GLU A 165 -17.20 -4.97 29.09
C GLU A 165 -18.15 -6.16 29.30
N SER A 166 -19.06 -6.06 30.27
CA SER A 166 -19.97 -7.17 30.60
C SER A 166 -20.93 -7.49 29.44
N THR A 167 -21.51 -6.47 28.81
CA THR A 167 -22.44 -6.66 27.68
C THR A 167 -21.69 -7.04 26.41
N ALA A 168 -20.48 -6.52 26.21
CA ALA A 168 -19.62 -6.84 25.07
C ALA A 168 -19.21 -8.32 25.11
N ARG A 169 -18.89 -8.86 26.28
CA ARG A 169 -18.61 -10.29 26.45
C ARG A 169 -19.79 -11.17 26.04
N VAL A 170 -20.98 -10.85 26.55
CA VAL A 170 -22.21 -11.61 26.24
C VAL A 170 -22.54 -11.54 24.75
N PHE A 171 -22.46 -10.34 24.17
CA PHE A 171 -22.70 -10.17 22.73
C PHE A 171 -21.65 -10.90 21.89
N GLY A 172 -20.38 -10.86 22.29
CA GLY A 172 -19.31 -11.61 21.64
C GLY A 172 -19.55 -13.11 21.64
N GLU A 173 -20.01 -13.69 22.76
CA GLU A 173 -20.36 -15.11 22.83
C GLU A 173 -21.49 -15.48 21.88
N PHE A 174 -22.50 -14.62 21.73
CA PHE A 174 -23.55 -14.80 20.72
C PHE A 174 -22.97 -14.78 19.30
N VAL A 175 -22.18 -13.76 18.96
CA VAL A 175 -21.58 -13.61 17.62
C VAL A 175 -20.66 -14.78 17.29
N GLY A 176 -19.77 -15.17 18.20
CA GLY A 176 -18.85 -16.29 17.99
C GLY A 176 -19.59 -17.62 17.81
N ARG A 177 -20.66 -17.86 18.59
CA ARG A 177 -21.46 -19.09 18.47
C ARG A 177 -22.32 -19.12 17.21
N ARG A 178 -22.89 -17.99 16.81
CA ARG A 178 -23.78 -17.92 15.63
C ARG A 178 -23.00 -17.87 14.32
N TYR A 179 -21.85 -17.21 14.30
CA TYR A 179 -21.06 -16.98 13.09
C TYR A 179 -19.65 -17.55 13.20
N PRO A 180 -19.46 -18.87 13.45
CA PRO A 180 -18.12 -19.46 13.43
C PRO A 180 -17.49 -19.31 12.04
N TYR A 181 -16.15 -19.27 11.98
CA TYR A 181 -15.32 -19.14 10.78
C TYR A 181 -15.40 -17.81 10.03
N VAL A 182 -16.48 -17.04 10.20
CA VAL A 182 -16.61 -15.69 9.66
C VAL A 182 -15.47 -14.82 10.22
N PRO A 183 -14.68 -14.08 9.42
CA PRO A 183 -13.73 -13.13 9.98
C PRO A 183 -14.45 -11.94 10.62
N LYS A 184 -13.96 -11.48 11.78
CA LYS A 184 -14.51 -10.33 12.51
C LYS A 184 -13.49 -9.21 12.55
N ILE A 185 -13.95 -7.99 12.34
CA ILE A 185 -13.18 -6.79 12.66
C ILE A 185 -13.97 -6.04 13.73
N LEU A 186 -13.39 -5.90 14.91
CA LEU A 186 -14.06 -5.33 16.07
C LEU A 186 -14.21 -3.82 15.88
N PHE A 187 -15.46 -3.37 16.03
CA PHE A 187 -15.84 -1.97 15.93
C PHE A 187 -15.47 -1.34 14.58
N GLY A 188 -15.67 -0.03 14.46
CA GLY A 188 -15.41 0.70 13.22
C GLY A 188 -15.12 2.16 13.50
N ASP A 189 -14.13 2.72 12.80
CA ASP A 189 -13.70 4.13 12.90
C ASP A 189 -13.51 4.58 14.36
N THR A 190 -12.85 3.75 15.18
CA THR A 190 -12.63 4.07 16.61
C THR A 190 -11.35 3.45 17.17
N ASN A 191 -10.75 4.10 18.18
CA ASN A 191 -9.55 3.64 18.86
C ASN A 191 -9.86 3.25 20.31
N PRO A 192 -9.18 2.24 20.89
CA PRO A 192 -9.37 1.83 22.28
C PRO A 192 -8.96 2.94 23.25
N TRP A 193 -7.95 3.72 22.89
CA TRP A 193 -7.57 4.92 23.64
C TRP A 193 -8.16 6.15 22.94
N TRP A 194 -9.00 6.88 23.65
CA TRP A 194 -9.77 7.97 23.08
C TRP A 194 -9.63 9.26 23.87
N LYS A 195 -9.52 10.38 23.16
CA LYS A 195 -9.60 11.73 23.72
C LYS A 195 -10.80 12.43 23.12
N ASN A 196 -11.38 13.39 23.84
CA ASN A 196 -12.53 14.17 23.36
C ASN A 196 -12.24 14.84 22.00
N LYS A 197 -12.64 14.16 20.92
CA LYS A 197 -12.40 14.54 19.53
C LYS A 197 -13.13 15.82 19.17
N THR A 198 -14.31 16.06 19.73
CA THR A 198 -15.05 17.32 19.51
C THR A 198 -14.24 18.52 20.03
N ALA A 199 -13.69 18.42 21.24
CA ALA A 199 -12.89 19.49 21.82
C ALA A 199 -11.57 19.69 21.04
N VAL A 200 -10.87 18.59 20.73
CA VAL A 200 -9.65 18.61 19.91
C VAL A 200 -9.90 19.24 18.54
N SER A 201 -10.93 18.78 17.81
CA SER A 201 -11.27 19.33 16.50
C SER A 201 -11.69 20.80 16.56
N THR A 202 -12.29 21.24 17.67
CA THR A 202 -12.67 22.66 17.87
C THR A 202 -11.43 23.52 18.07
N ASP A 203 -10.48 23.08 18.91
CA ASP A 203 -9.20 23.79 19.10
C ASP A 203 -8.40 23.92 17.79
N TYR A 204 -8.41 22.86 16.97
CA TYR A 204 -7.77 22.88 15.66
C TYR A 204 -8.38 23.90 14.72
N ALA A 205 -9.72 24.07 14.75
CA ALA A 205 -10.40 25.11 13.99
C ALA A 205 -9.98 26.53 14.44
N TYR A 206 -9.41 26.68 15.63
CA TYR A 206 -8.92 27.95 16.18
C TYR A 206 -7.40 28.13 16.10
N GLY A 207 -6.68 27.30 15.33
CA GLY A 207 -5.26 27.46 15.06
C GLY A 207 -4.33 26.61 15.92
N GLY A 208 -4.86 25.64 16.69
CA GLY A 208 -4.05 24.60 17.34
C GLY A 208 -3.10 25.10 18.43
N VAL A 209 -3.43 26.22 19.10
CA VAL A 209 -2.65 26.77 20.21
C VAL A 209 -2.93 25.94 21.48
N ALA A 210 -2.46 24.69 21.46
CA ALA A 210 -2.82 23.63 22.38
C ALA A 210 -2.61 23.97 23.88
N SER A 211 -1.74 24.92 24.22
CA SER A 211 -1.47 25.33 25.61
C SER A 211 -2.35 26.48 26.12
N ALA A 212 -3.04 27.21 25.26
CA ALA A 212 -3.81 28.40 25.66
C ALA A 212 -5.34 28.18 25.73
N ARG A 213 -5.86 27.10 25.13
CA ARG A 213 -7.32 26.90 24.95
C ARG A 213 -7.83 25.49 25.19
N LEU A 214 -6.99 24.47 25.08
CA LEU A 214 -7.34 23.16 25.62
C LEU A 214 -7.06 23.22 27.12
N PRO A 215 -8.04 22.97 27.99
CA PRO A 215 -7.73 22.67 29.37
C PRO A 215 -6.70 21.55 29.39
N GLU A 216 -5.79 21.55 30.36
CA GLU A 216 -5.03 20.36 30.76
C GLU A 216 -5.94 19.13 31.06
N GLU A 217 -7.26 19.26 31.01
CA GLU A 217 -8.28 18.40 31.61
C GLU A 217 -9.04 17.42 30.69
N TYR A 218 -8.65 17.20 29.42
CA TYR A 218 -9.26 16.10 28.65
C TYR A 218 -8.40 14.83 28.73
N PRO A 219 -8.70 13.89 29.65
CA PRO A 219 -7.92 12.68 29.78
C PRO A 219 -8.07 11.81 28.53
N VAL A 220 -7.03 11.03 28.26
CA VAL A 220 -7.16 9.85 27.40
C VAL A 220 -7.92 8.80 28.20
N ILE A 221 -9.02 8.31 27.64
CA ILE A 221 -9.87 7.29 28.24
C ILE A 221 -9.53 5.96 27.59
N ASP A 222 -9.34 4.93 28.41
CA ASP A 222 -9.06 3.58 27.96
C ASP A 222 -10.35 2.75 27.89
N PHE A 223 -10.73 2.37 26.67
CA PHE A 223 -11.84 1.48 26.34
C PHE A 223 -11.37 0.09 25.90
N SER A 224 -10.07 -0.23 26.00
CA SER A 224 -9.51 -1.53 25.58
C SER A 224 -10.21 -2.72 26.22
N GLY A 225 -10.70 -2.59 27.46
CA GLY A 225 -11.50 -3.61 28.14
C GLY A 225 -12.74 -4.05 27.34
N VAL A 226 -13.41 -3.12 26.64
CA VAL A 226 -14.58 -3.43 25.82
C VAL A 226 -14.19 -4.25 24.58
N TYR A 227 -13.03 -3.97 24.00
CA TYR A 227 -12.47 -4.74 22.87
C TYR A 227 -12.08 -6.16 23.31
N HIS A 228 -11.34 -6.27 24.41
CA HIS A 228 -10.99 -7.58 24.99
C HIS A 228 -12.23 -8.41 25.30
N ALA A 229 -13.23 -7.81 25.95
CA ALA A 229 -14.45 -8.52 26.30
C ALA A 229 -15.20 -9.06 25.07
N LEU A 230 -15.36 -8.23 24.03
CA LEU A 230 -16.00 -8.66 22.78
C LEU A 230 -15.19 -9.77 22.09
N ALA A 231 -13.87 -9.59 21.97
CA ALA A 231 -12.97 -10.55 21.33
C ALA A 231 -12.98 -11.91 22.04
N GLU A 232 -12.83 -11.91 23.36
CA GLU A 232 -12.82 -13.12 24.17
C GLU A 232 -14.18 -13.81 24.20
N GLY A 233 -15.28 -13.04 24.13
CA GLY A 233 -16.61 -13.58 23.92
C GLY A 233 -16.71 -14.34 22.60
N ILE A 234 -16.23 -13.74 21.51
CA ILE A 234 -16.19 -14.37 20.19
C ILE A 234 -15.35 -15.64 20.24
N VAL A 235 -14.13 -15.57 20.78
CA VAL A 235 -13.23 -16.73 20.91
C VAL A 235 -13.89 -17.87 21.70
N LYS A 236 -14.58 -17.56 22.79
CA LYS A 236 -15.30 -18.56 23.59
C LYS A 236 -16.47 -19.16 22.79
N GLY A 237 -17.35 -18.34 22.25
CA GLY A 237 -18.55 -18.81 21.52
C GLY A 237 -18.19 -19.61 20.28
N GLU A 238 -17.18 -19.19 19.54
CA GLU A 238 -16.70 -19.88 18.35
C GLU A 238 -15.99 -21.18 18.73
N GLY A 239 -15.16 -21.17 19.77
CA GLY A 239 -14.49 -22.37 20.29
C GLY A 239 -15.48 -23.44 20.78
N GLU A 240 -16.64 -23.06 21.32
CA GLU A 240 -17.71 -24.00 21.69
C GLU A 240 -18.28 -24.73 20.47
N VAL A 241 -18.43 -24.04 19.33
CA VAL A 241 -18.97 -24.64 18.10
C VAL A 241 -17.92 -25.49 17.40
N VAL A 242 -16.70 -24.96 17.23
CA VAL A 242 -15.62 -25.64 16.50
C VAL A 242 -15.14 -26.89 17.23
N ARG A 243 -15.15 -26.94 18.57
CA ARG A 243 -14.79 -28.15 19.33
C ARG A 243 -15.90 -29.21 19.34
N ASN A 244 -17.16 -28.79 19.31
CA ASN A 244 -18.31 -29.71 19.38
C ASN A 244 -18.75 -30.21 18.00
N GLY A 245 -18.50 -29.45 16.93
CA GLY A 245 -18.59 -29.92 15.56
C GLY A 245 -17.32 -30.66 15.21
N SER A 246 -17.38 -31.98 15.04
CA SER A 246 -16.25 -32.86 14.69
C SER A 246 -15.60 -32.46 13.35
N TYR A 247 -14.82 -31.39 13.32
CA TYR A 247 -13.91 -31.09 12.24
C TYR A 247 -12.56 -31.70 12.58
N ASP A 248 -12.36 -32.94 12.14
CA ASP A 248 -11.05 -33.56 12.04
C ASP A 248 -10.37 -32.91 10.84
N ALA A 249 -9.64 -31.83 11.08
CA ALA A 249 -8.81 -31.19 10.06
C ALA A 249 -7.80 -32.24 9.60
N GLY A 250 -8.08 -32.91 8.48
CA GLY A 250 -7.31 -34.01 7.90
C GLY A 250 -5.90 -33.66 7.43
N SER A 251 -5.27 -32.64 8.02
CA SER A 251 -3.88 -32.28 7.84
C SER A 251 -3.36 -31.59 9.11
N GLY A 252 -2.64 -32.34 9.93
CA GLY A 252 -1.62 -31.86 10.87
C GLY A 252 -1.87 -30.56 11.67
N ASN A 253 -2.21 -30.73 12.95
CA ASN A 253 -1.76 -29.89 14.09
C ASN A 253 -2.03 -28.37 14.12
N GLN A 254 -2.69 -27.74 13.14
CA GLN A 254 -3.10 -26.32 13.28
C GLN A 254 -4.42 -26.21 14.06
N SER A 255 -4.33 -25.80 15.33
CA SER A 255 -5.50 -25.36 16.09
C SER A 255 -6.11 -24.14 15.38
N TYR A 256 -7.38 -24.22 14.98
CA TYR A 256 -8.10 -23.08 14.41
C TYR A 256 -8.08 -21.89 15.38
N VAL A 257 -7.72 -20.72 14.87
CA VAL A 257 -7.76 -19.44 15.60
C VAL A 257 -8.81 -18.57 14.92
N PRO A 258 -9.82 -18.06 15.66
CA PRO A 258 -10.78 -17.11 15.11
C PRO A 258 -10.09 -15.93 14.45
N MET A 259 -10.48 -15.62 13.20
CA MET A 259 -9.92 -14.50 12.45
C MET A 259 -10.50 -13.19 12.96
N ILE A 260 -9.85 -12.59 13.96
CA ILE A 260 -10.27 -11.33 14.59
C ILE A 260 -9.20 -10.25 14.40
N SER A 261 -9.63 -9.04 14.04
CA SER A 261 -8.85 -7.80 14.15
C SER A 261 -9.70 -6.66 14.73
N MET A 262 -9.23 -5.42 14.74
CA MET A 262 -9.98 -4.23 15.20
C MET A 262 -9.86 -3.13 14.16
N HIS A 263 -10.89 -2.31 13.96
CA HIS A 263 -10.86 -1.24 12.95
C HIS A 263 -10.44 0.11 13.57
N PRO A 264 -9.18 0.55 13.41
CA PRO A 264 -8.72 1.80 13.98
C PRO A 264 -9.24 2.99 13.18
N THR A 265 -9.21 4.17 13.80
CA THR A 265 -9.28 5.47 13.11
C THR A 265 -7.99 6.24 13.32
N ASN A 266 -7.70 7.23 12.49
CA ASN A 266 -6.54 8.09 12.71
C ASN A 266 -6.54 8.70 14.12
N GLN A 267 -5.34 8.90 14.69
CA GLN A 267 -5.23 9.42 16.05
C GLN A 267 -5.74 10.86 16.15
N TRP A 268 -6.23 11.20 17.34
CA TRP A 268 -6.76 12.54 17.67
C TRP A 268 -5.95 13.22 18.79
N PHE A 269 -4.80 12.66 19.17
CA PHE A 269 -3.92 13.22 20.19
C PHE A 269 -2.46 12.78 20.01
N LEU A 270 -1.54 13.52 20.62
CA LEU A 270 -0.10 13.22 20.65
C LEU A 270 0.25 12.18 21.71
N GLY A 271 1.26 11.36 21.45
CA GLY A 271 1.79 10.37 22.40
C GLY A 271 0.99 9.07 22.51
N GLY A 272 -0.07 8.92 21.73
CA GLY A 272 -0.81 7.65 21.61
C GLY A 272 -0.15 6.66 20.65
N PRO A 273 -0.58 5.39 20.66
CA PRO A 273 -0.17 4.38 19.70
C PRO A 273 -0.53 4.79 18.27
N LEU A 274 0.24 4.31 17.29
CA LEU A 274 -0.16 4.44 15.89
C LEU A 274 -1.51 3.78 15.65
N ALA A 275 -2.26 4.28 14.68
CA ALA A 275 -3.58 3.75 14.32
C ALA A 275 -3.45 2.44 13.51
N LEU A 276 -2.95 1.39 14.18
CA LEU A 276 -2.75 0.02 13.72
C LEU A 276 -3.27 -0.92 14.81
N ALA A 277 -3.89 -2.05 14.45
CA ALA A 277 -4.41 -2.99 15.45
C ALA A 277 -3.30 -3.54 16.36
N SER A 278 -2.14 -3.87 15.79
CA SER A 278 -0.95 -4.33 16.55
C SER A 278 -0.38 -3.26 17.48
N SER A 279 -0.50 -1.98 17.15
CA SER A 279 -0.01 -0.90 18.01
C SER A 279 -0.82 -0.76 19.30
N PHE A 280 -2.11 -1.11 19.27
CA PHE A 280 -2.96 -1.10 20.47
C PHE A 280 -2.91 -2.39 21.27
N PHE A 281 -2.85 -3.54 20.59
CA PHE A 281 -3.04 -4.84 21.24
C PHE A 281 -1.81 -5.76 21.17
N GLY A 282 -0.70 -5.32 20.57
CA GLY A 282 0.58 -6.03 20.56
C GLY A 282 0.44 -7.49 20.14
N GLU A 283 0.75 -8.40 21.06
CA GLU A 283 0.72 -9.85 20.84
C GLU A 283 -0.54 -10.55 21.38
N CYS A 284 -1.63 -9.81 21.62
CA CYS A 284 -2.89 -10.37 22.10
C CYS A 284 -3.30 -11.63 21.30
N GLY A 285 -3.65 -12.69 22.03
CA GLY A 285 -3.90 -14.01 21.44
C GLY A 285 -5.09 -14.07 20.48
N TRP A 286 -6.06 -13.17 20.62
CA TRP A 286 -7.20 -13.05 19.72
C TRP A 286 -6.89 -12.25 18.45
N LEU A 287 -5.82 -11.45 18.40
CA LEU A 287 -5.48 -10.63 17.24
C LEU A 287 -4.78 -11.49 16.18
N ALA A 288 -5.53 -11.86 15.15
CA ALA A 288 -5.11 -12.80 14.10
C ALA A 288 -4.45 -12.10 12.89
N PHE A 289 -4.92 -10.91 12.53
CA PHE A 289 -4.39 -10.12 11.42
C PHE A 289 -4.38 -8.64 11.78
N ASP A 290 -3.47 -7.88 11.18
CA ASP A 290 -3.32 -6.45 11.43
C ASP A 290 -4.07 -5.62 10.38
N VAL A 291 -4.51 -4.43 10.77
CA VAL A 291 -5.25 -3.55 9.87
C VAL A 291 -4.93 -2.08 10.11
N SER A 292 -5.15 -1.27 9.07
CA SER A 292 -5.05 0.19 9.11
C SER A 292 -6.22 0.86 8.39
N GLN A 293 -6.47 2.14 8.69
CA GLN A 293 -7.38 3.02 7.93
C GLN A 293 -6.57 4.24 7.46
N SER A 294 -6.21 4.29 6.18
CA SER A 294 -5.51 5.44 5.60
C SER A 294 -6.46 6.53 5.08
N GLY A 295 -7.72 6.15 4.82
CA GLY A 295 -8.75 7.04 4.31
C GLY A 295 -9.13 8.16 5.29
N HIS A 296 -9.72 9.26 4.85
CA HIS A 296 -10.05 9.64 3.46
C HIS A 296 -9.39 10.97 3.06
N SER A 297 -8.41 11.45 3.83
CA SER A 297 -7.79 12.76 3.61
C SER A 297 -6.29 12.66 3.35
N ASP A 298 -5.83 13.45 2.38
CA ASP A 298 -4.40 13.63 2.13
C ASP A 298 -3.75 14.70 3.00
N ARG A 299 -4.53 15.40 3.83
CA ARG A 299 -4.05 16.47 4.70
C ARG A 299 -4.08 16.02 6.16
N PRO A 300 -2.95 16.11 6.87
CA PRO A 300 -2.98 15.90 8.30
C PRO A 300 -3.76 17.03 8.99
N PRO A 301 -4.41 16.76 10.13
CA PRO A 301 -4.90 17.81 11.02
C PRO A 301 -3.74 18.68 11.55
N ASN A 302 -4.04 19.93 11.90
CA ASN A 302 -3.10 20.89 12.49
C ASN A 302 -3.46 21.11 13.98
N PRO A 303 -2.53 21.02 14.96
CA PRO A 303 -1.10 20.68 14.88
C PRO A 303 -0.87 19.22 14.45
N PRO A 304 0.35 18.85 14.00
CA PRO A 304 0.62 17.51 13.50
C PRO A 304 0.40 16.48 14.61
N ILE A 305 -0.57 15.59 14.43
CA ILE A 305 -0.76 14.36 15.21
C ILE A 305 -0.54 13.15 14.31
N PRO A 306 -0.26 11.95 14.85
CA PRO A 306 -0.08 10.75 14.04
C PRO A 306 -1.28 10.54 13.12
N TRP A 307 -1.04 10.61 11.81
CA TRP A 307 -2.10 10.62 10.79
C TRP A 307 -1.64 9.90 9.53
N TRP A 308 -2.44 8.95 9.07
CA TRP A 308 -2.26 8.32 7.78
C TRP A 308 -2.83 9.20 6.67
N SER A 309 -1.98 9.55 5.71
CA SER A 309 -2.43 10.18 4.47
C SER A 309 -2.93 9.09 3.53
N CYS A 310 -4.11 9.27 2.96
CA CYS A 310 -4.67 8.28 2.02
C CYS A 310 -3.84 8.12 0.73
N ARG A 311 -3.04 9.13 0.37
CA ARG A 311 -2.05 9.02 -0.73
C ARG A 311 -0.78 8.25 -0.35
N ARG A 312 -0.63 7.90 0.94
CA ARG A 312 0.52 7.21 1.51
C ARG A 312 0.10 6.00 2.33
N GLY A 313 -0.96 5.29 1.92
CA GLY A 313 -1.39 4.03 2.54
C GLY A 313 -0.32 2.94 2.57
N TRP A 314 0.74 3.08 1.77
CA TRP A 314 1.90 2.19 1.80
C TRP A 314 2.74 2.36 3.07
N GLU A 315 2.67 3.50 3.78
CA GLU A 315 3.39 3.72 5.04
C GLU A 315 2.92 2.74 6.15
N PRO A 316 1.61 2.65 6.48
CA PRO A 316 1.17 1.64 7.42
C PRO A 316 1.38 0.21 6.91
N ALA A 317 1.38 -0.04 5.60
CA ALA A 317 1.72 -1.35 5.05
C ALA A 317 3.15 -1.78 5.38
N GLU A 318 4.13 -0.91 5.14
CA GLU A 318 5.54 -1.18 5.46
C GLU A 318 5.75 -1.38 6.96
N LEU A 319 5.08 -0.57 7.79
CA LEU A 319 5.16 -0.70 9.24
C LEU A 319 4.61 -2.05 9.72
N MET A 320 3.42 -2.44 9.27
CA MET A 320 2.83 -3.74 9.64
C MET A 320 3.66 -4.92 9.11
N TRP A 321 4.20 -4.83 7.89
CA TRP A 321 5.10 -5.85 7.34
C TRP A 321 6.38 -5.99 8.17
N SER A 322 6.93 -4.88 8.69
CA SER A 322 8.19 -4.91 9.47
C SER A 322 8.07 -5.65 10.81
N VAL A 323 6.86 -5.83 11.33
CA VAL A 323 6.62 -6.50 12.63
C VAL A 323 6.98 -7.98 12.52
N GLY A 324 7.94 -8.40 13.35
CA GLY A 324 8.52 -9.74 13.35
C GLY A 324 9.58 -9.97 12.25
N GLU A 325 9.80 -9.01 11.35
CA GLU A 325 10.89 -9.04 10.36
C GLU A 325 12.12 -8.26 10.86
N SER A 326 11.92 -6.98 11.15
CA SER A 326 12.95 -6.05 11.64
C SER A 326 12.54 -5.32 12.90
N THR A 327 11.24 -5.30 13.22
CA THR A 327 10.68 -4.74 14.44
C THR A 327 10.20 -5.87 15.35
N PRO A 328 10.38 -5.83 16.69
CA PRO A 328 9.84 -6.86 17.58
C PRO A 328 8.32 -7.01 17.47
N GLY A 329 7.84 -8.24 17.50
CA GLY A 329 6.41 -8.56 17.53
C GLY A 329 6.06 -9.78 16.70
N LYS A 330 4.79 -10.21 16.82
CA LYS A 330 4.24 -11.33 16.04
C LYS A 330 3.86 -10.90 14.62
N LYS A 331 4.45 -11.57 13.61
CA LYS A 331 4.07 -11.47 12.19
C LYS A 331 2.59 -11.77 12.00
N ARG A 332 1.91 -10.96 11.21
CA ARG A 332 0.48 -11.12 10.90
C ARG A 332 0.18 -10.68 9.47
N PRO A 333 -0.78 -11.33 8.80
CA PRO A 333 -1.31 -10.78 7.56
C PRO A 333 -1.84 -9.37 7.82
N ALA A 334 -1.57 -8.46 6.89
CA ALA A 334 -1.96 -7.06 7.02
C ALA A 334 -2.91 -6.65 5.89
N ILE A 335 -3.91 -5.84 6.20
CA ILE A 335 -4.77 -5.20 5.20
C ILE A 335 -4.93 -3.71 5.45
N GLU A 336 -5.02 -2.95 4.37
CA GLU A 336 -5.59 -1.61 4.40
C GLU A 336 -7.11 -1.77 4.42
N ASN A 337 -7.71 -1.56 5.59
CA ASN A 337 -9.12 -1.87 5.83
C ASN A 337 -10.06 -0.83 5.24
N GLU A 338 -9.66 0.44 5.29
CA GLU A 338 -10.46 1.56 4.79
C GLU A 338 -9.52 2.61 4.15
N PRO A 339 -9.17 2.44 2.87
CA PRO A 339 -8.47 3.47 2.09
C PRO A 339 -9.45 4.58 1.66
N HIS A 340 -8.97 5.57 0.90
CA HIS A 340 -9.85 6.55 0.29
C HIS A 340 -10.87 5.90 -0.64
N TYR A 341 -12.14 6.26 -0.43
CA TYR A 341 -13.24 5.75 -1.24
C TYR A 341 -13.44 6.52 -2.54
N GLU A 342 -13.71 5.81 -3.63
CA GLU A 342 -14.10 6.41 -4.90
C GLU A 342 -15.34 7.31 -4.71
N TRP A 343 -15.30 8.51 -5.32
CA TRP A 343 -16.30 9.57 -5.21
C TRP A 343 -16.48 10.16 -3.80
N ARG A 344 -15.61 9.85 -2.84
CA ARG A 344 -15.59 10.50 -1.54
C ARG A 344 -14.76 11.78 -1.61
N TYR A 345 -15.18 12.82 -0.89
CA TYR A 345 -14.40 14.04 -0.78
C TYR A 345 -13.10 13.81 0.00
N ASN A 346 -12.02 14.53 -0.36
CA ASN A 346 -10.66 14.48 0.23
C ASN A 346 -10.58 14.92 1.72
N ASN A 347 -11.70 15.02 2.41
CA ASN A 347 -11.78 15.29 3.85
C ASN A 347 -12.96 14.54 4.50
N GLY A 348 -13.56 13.62 3.75
CA GLY A 348 -14.75 12.88 4.14
C GLY A 348 -16.03 13.70 4.32
N LYS A 349 -16.05 15.01 4.04
CA LYS A 349 -17.19 15.92 4.28
C LYS A 349 -17.46 16.88 3.12
N SER A 350 -18.66 16.77 2.55
CA SER A 350 -19.14 17.54 1.40
C SER A 350 -19.04 19.07 1.59
N GLY A 351 -19.44 19.59 2.75
CA GLY A 351 -19.47 21.03 3.03
C GLY A 351 -18.11 21.70 3.28
N LYS A 352 -17.01 20.92 3.37
CA LYS A 352 -15.66 21.45 3.66
C LYS A 352 -14.67 21.21 2.52
N ALA A 353 -15.07 20.48 1.48
CA ALA A 353 -14.19 20.13 0.38
C ALA A 353 -14.20 21.25 -0.67
N ASN A 354 -13.03 21.61 -1.20
CA ASN A 354 -12.91 22.52 -2.34
C ASN A 354 -13.38 21.85 -3.66
N GLY A 355 -14.42 21.02 -3.61
CA GLY A 355 -14.93 20.23 -4.75
C GLY A 355 -14.07 19.03 -5.17
N MET A 356 -13.01 18.69 -4.42
CA MET A 356 -12.14 17.55 -4.77
C MET A 356 -12.67 16.23 -4.22
N TYR A 357 -12.92 15.28 -5.12
CA TYR A 357 -13.28 13.90 -4.82
C TYR A 357 -12.23 12.93 -5.34
N TRP A 358 -12.10 11.79 -4.68
CA TRP A 358 -11.26 10.68 -5.12
C TRP A 358 -11.88 10.01 -6.34
N ASN A 359 -11.11 9.79 -7.40
CA ASN A 359 -11.57 9.05 -8.56
C ASN A 359 -10.94 7.64 -8.59
N ALA A 360 -11.37 6.79 -9.52
CA ALA A 360 -10.81 5.46 -9.68
C ALA A 360 -9.28 5.42 -9.84
N SER A 361 -8.66 6.44 -10.44
CA SER A 361 -7.20 6.51 -10.55
C SER A 361 -6.53 6.70 -9.21
N ASP A 362 -7.04 7.61 -8.37
CA ASP A 362 -6.51 7.79 -7.02
C ASP A 362 -6.60 6.47 -6.24
N VAL A 363 -7.76 5.80 -6.30
CA VAL A 363 -7.99 4.51 -5.62
C VAL A 363 -7.02 3.44 -6.13
N ARG A 364 -6.89 3.27 -7.45
CA ARG A 364 -5.93 2.32 -8.04
C ARG A 364 -4.50 2.58 -7.57
N ILE A 365 -4.04 3.82 -7.58
CA ILE A 365 -2.67 4.16 -7.21
C ILE A 365 -2.36 3.72 -5.79
N GLY A 366 -3.19 4.12 -4.83
CA GLY A 366 -3.01 3.73 -3.43
C GLY A 366 -3.02 2.22 -3.25
N THR A 367 -4.00 1.53 -3.83
CA THR A 367 -4.15 0.08 -3.64
C THR A 367 -3.03 -0.74 -4.27
N TRP A 368 -2.53 -0.39 -5.46
CA TRP A 368 -1.37 -1.06 -6.03
C TRP A 368 -0.13 -0.87 -5.15
N GLN A 369 0.09 0.35 -4.65
CA GLN A 369 1.22 0.65 -3.77
C GLN A 369 1.15 -0.14 -2.46
N THR A 370 -0.02 -0.24 -1.82
CA THR A 370 -0.16 -0.94 -0.53
C THR A 370 0.01 -2.45 -0.65
N VAL A 371 -0.54 -3.07 -1.71
CA VAL A 371 -0.31 -4.50 -1.98
C VAL A 371 1.18 -4.78 -2.22
N PHE A 372 1.87 -3.92 -2.97
CA PHE A 372 3.30 -4.09 -3.26
C PHE A 372 4.19 -3.81 -2.04
N ALA A 373 3.71 -2.98 -1.12
CA ALA A 373 4.34 -2.72 0.17
C ALA A 373 4.15 -3.84 1.22
N GLY A 374 3.36 -4.89 0.91
CA GLY A 374 3.27 -6.10 1.73
C GLY A 374 1.87 -6.48 2.19
N MET A 375 0.82 -5.72 1.86
CA MET A 375 -0.54 -6.11 2.24
C MET A 375 -0.92 -7.46 1.63
N ALA A 376 -1.66 -8.28 2.39
CA ALA A 376 -2.14 -9.60 2.01
C ALA A 376 -3.27 -9.56 0.96
N GLY A 377 -3.75 -8.37 0.66
CA GLY A 377 -4.70 -8.06 -0.40
C GLY A 377 -5.11 -6.60 -0.35
N LEU A 378 -6.34 -6.31 -0.77
CA LEU A 378 -6.90 -4.97 -0.86
C LEU A 378 -8.32 -4.87 -0.32
N THR A 379 -8.65 -3.66 0.12
CA THR A 379 -10.04 -3.22 0.30
C THR A 379 -10.34 -2.06 -0.63
N TYR A 380 -11.40 -2.20 -1.41
CA TYR A 380 -12.01 -1.12 -2.18
C TYR A 380 -13.18 -0.52 -1.41
N GLY A 381 -13.47 0.75 -1.66
CA GLY A 381 -14.74 1.33 -1.24
C GLY A 381 -15.13 2.51 -2.12
N ALA A 382 -16.42 2.82 -2.11
CA ALA A 382 -16.97 3.97 -2.80
C ALA A 382 -17.97 4.69 -1.90
N ASN A 383 -18.01 6.01 -1.98
CA ASN A 383 -18.74 6.86 -1.05
C ASN A 383 -20.23 6.54 -0.98
N THR A 384 -20.82 6.25 -2.14
CA THR A 384 -22.23 5.87 -2.23
C THR A 384 -22.48 4.43 -1.79
N ILE A 385 -21.56 3.52 -2.11
CA ILE A 385 -21.73 2.07 -1.91
C ILE A 385 -21.65 1.70 -0.44
N TRP A 386 -20.65 2.21 0.31
CA TRP A 386 -20.47 1.80 1.71
C TRP A 386 -21.74 2.03 2.54
N GLN A 387 -22.44 3.13 2.27
CA GLN A 387 -23.66 3.51 2.97
C GLN A 387 -24.94 3.00 2.30
N MET A 388 -24.85 2.32 1.16
CA MET A 388 -26.02 1.94 0.36
C MET A 388 -26.98 3.12 0.15
N ALA A 389 -26.46 4.23 -0.38
CA ALA A 389 -27.22 5.48 -0.44
C ALA A 389 -28.47 5.32 -1.33
N ILE A 390 -29.63 5.66 -0.77
CA ILE A 390 -30.92 5.73 -1.46
C ILE A 390 -31.51 7.10 -1.07
N PRO A 391 -31.29 8.16 -1.87
CA PRO A 391 -31.55 9.55 -1.49
C PRO A 391 -32.94 9.81 -0.88
N ASP A 392 -33.97 9.14 -1.41
CA ASP A 392 -35.36 9.35 -0.98
C ASP A 392 -35.79 8.46 0.20
N LEU A 393 -34.95 7.53 0.64
CA LEU A 393 -35.29 6.57 1.68
C LEU A 393 -34.44 6.73 2.94
N TYR A 394 -33.15 6.97 2.76
CA TYR A 394 -32.21 7.09 3.85
C TYR A 394 -31.44 8.39 3.71
N PRO A 395 -31.35 9.20 4.78
CA PRO A 395 -30.44 10.33 4.76
C PRO A 395 -29.02 9.81 4.51
N ALA A 396 -28.35 10.49 3.58
CA ALA A 396 -26.92 10.36 3.43
C ALA A 396 -26.21 10.88 4.68
N ASP A 397 -25.02 10.37 4.94
CA ASP A 397 -24.12 11.03 5.88
C ASP A 397 -23.58 12.36 5.31
N GLU A 398 -22.78 13.07 6.09
CA GLU A 398 -22.19 14.35 5.67
C GLU A 398 -21.15 14.21 4.53
N SER A 399 -20.82 12.98 4.12
CA SER A 399 -19.88 12.72 3.02
C SER A 399 -20.43 13.06 1.64
N GLY A 400 -21.74 13.29 1.50
CA GLY A 400 -22.36 13.76 0.24
C GLY A 400 -22.23 12.78 -0.93
N PRO A 401 -22.89 11.61 -0.89
CA PRO A 401 -23.03 10.73 -2.05
C PRO A 401 -23.75 11.47 -3.18
N GLN A 402 -23.24 11.32 -4.41
CA GLN A 402 -23.70 12.12 -5.55
C GLN A 402 -24.79 11.43 -6.38
N ILE A 403 -24.81 10.09 -6.36
CA ILE A 403 -25.76 9.23 -7.08
C ILE A 403 -26.22 8.09 -6.16
N PRO A 404 -27.34 7.40 -6.43
CA PRO A 404 -27.77 6.21 -5.68
C PRO A 404 -26.83 5.00 -5.85
N TRP A 405 -26.86 4.05 -4.90
CA TRP A 405 -25.95 2.90 -4.88
C TRP A 405 -26.05 2.03 -6.14
N TYR A 406 -27.26 1.82 -6.67
CA TYR A 406 -27.49 0.98 -7.84
C TYR A 406 -26.97 1.60 -9.14
N GLU A 407 -26.69 2.91 -9.16
CA GLU A 407 -25.96 3.57 -10.24
C GLU A 407 -24.45 3.53 -9.97
N ALA A 408 -24.04 3.86 -8.73
CA ALA A 408 -22.63 3.84 -8.30
C ALA A 408 -21.99 2.45 -8.36
N ILE A 409 -22.79 1.39 -8.45
CA ILE A 409 -22.27 0.03 -8.60
C ILE A 409 -21.41 -0.10 -9.86
N THR A 410 -21.64 0.73 -10.87
CA THR A 410 -20.88 0.72 -12.14
C THR A 410 -19.61 1.58 -12.11
N LEU A 411 -19.26 2.18 -10.96
CA LEU A 411 -18.06 3.01 -10.84
C LEU A 411 -16.79 2.24 -11.26
N PRO A 412 -15.90 2.88 -12.04
CA PRO A 412 -14.81 2.18 -12.71
C PRO A 412 -13.79 1.57 -11.75
N GLY A 413 -13.56 2.15 -10.57
CA GLY A 413 -12.61 1.60 -9.60
C GLY A 413 -12.97 0.17 -9.24
N SER A 414 -14.26 -0.11 -8.99
CA SER A 414 -14.75 -1.42 -8.60
C SER A 414 -14.37 -2.54 -9.58
N SER A 415 -14.39 -2.29 -10.89
CA SER A 415 -14.05 -3.29 -11.91
C SER A 415 -12.55 -3.39 -12.19
N GLN A 416 -11.76 -2.40 -11.76
CA GLN A 416 -10.32 -2.37 -12.01
C GLN A 416 -9.50 -3.03 -10.90
N MET A 417 -10.04 -3.11 -9.68
CA MET A 417 -9.35 -3.72 -8.54
C MET A 417 -8.99 -5.18 -8.75
N GLN A 418 -9.76 -5.90 -9.56
CA GLN A 418 -9.53 -7.33 -9.84
C GLN A 418 -8.18 -7.60 -10.51
N TRP A 419 -7.63 -6.61 -11.21
CA TRP A 419 -6.38 -6.77 -11.95
C TRP A 419 -5.16 -6.87 -11.04
N ILE A 420 -5.23 -6.35 -9.81
CA ILE A 420 -4.17 -6.52 -8.80
C ILE A 420 -4.10 -7.99 -8.40
N LYS A 421 -5.24 -8.57 -8.00
CA LYS A 421 -5.35 -9.99 -7.68
C LYS A 421 -4.88 -10.86 -8.84
N LYS A 422 -5.32 -10.56 -10.06
CA LYS A 422 -4.88 -11.30 -11.27
C LYS A 422 -3.36 -11.26 -11.41
N ALA A 423 -2.74 -10.09 -11.32
CA ALA A 423 -1.30 -9.95 -11.52
C ALA A 423 -0.47 -10.73 -10.50
N ILE A 424 -0.93 -10.78 -9.24
CA ILE A 424 -0.30 -11.60 -8.19
C ILE A 424 -0.52 -13.10 -8.44
N LEU A 425 -1.76 -13.52 -8.71
CA LEU A 425 -2.08 -14.95 -8.90
C LEU A 425 -1.51 -15.53 -10.20
N ASP A 426 -1.30 -14.72 -11.23
CA ASP A 426 -0.62 -15.12 -12.48
C ASP A 426 0.85 -15.53 -12.25
N ARG A 427 1.41 -15.34 -11.05
CA ARG A 427 2.73 -15.86 -10.66
C ARG A 427 2.70 -17.31 -10.20
N GLY A 428 1.50 -17.84 -9.94
CA GLY A 428 1.26 -19.22 -9.53
C GLY A 428 1.36 -19.42 -8.02
N ASP A 429 0.55 -20.35 -7.51
CA ASP A 429 0.40 -20.63 -6.08
C ASP A 429 1.73 -20.97 -5.40
N GLY A 430 2.65 -21.63 -6.13
CA GLY A 430 3.94 -22.05 -5.61
C GLY A 430 4.94 -20.93 -5.30
N THR A 431 4.64 -19.67 -5.64
CA THR A 431 5.48 -18.51 -5.27
C THR A 431 4.70 -17.43 -4.53
N TYR A 432 3.41 -17.67 -4.24
CA TYR A 432 2.54 -16.66 -3.63
C TYR A 432 3.01 -16.28 -2.23
N PHE A 433 3.36 -17.28 -1.42
CA PHE A 433 3.84 -17.07 -0.06
C PHE A 433 5.28 -16.56 0.00
N ASP A 434 6.07 -16.73 -1.06
CA ASP A 434 7.44 -16.21 -1.14
C ASP A 434 7.50 -14.74 -1.62
N ARG A 435 6.34 -14.16 -1.93
CA ARG A 435 6.24 -12.75 -2.26
C ARG A 435 6.73 -11.89 -1.10
N ILE A 436 7.57 -10.90 -1.39
CA ILE A 436 8.04 -9.89 -0.44
C ILE A 436 8.01 -8.48 -1.05
N PRO A 437 7.88 -7.41 -0.25
CA PRO A 437 8.16 -6.05 -0.68
C PRO A 437 9.60 -5.94 -1.18
N ALA A 438 9.81 -5.16 -2.24
CA ALA A 438 11.09 -5.12 -2.95
C ALA A 438 11.51 -3.69 -3.31
N GLN A 439 11.26 -2.73 -2.41
CA GLN A 439 11.55 -1.32 -2.69
C GLN A 439 13.05 -1.07 -2.98
N ASP A 440 13.93 -1.95 -2.46
CA ASP A 440 15.38 -1.98 -2.68
C ASP A 440 15.78 -2.09 -4.16
N ILE A 441 14.93 -2.62 -5.03
CA ILE A 441 15.25 -2.80 -6.45
C ILE A 441 15.07 -1.52 -7.27
N ILE A 442 14.43 -0.48 -6.73
CA ILE A 442 14.21 0.79 -7.43
C ILE A 442 15.48 1.63 -7.34
N VAL A 443 16.09 1.92 -8.49
CA VAL A 443 17.30 2.73 -8.59
C VAL A 443 16.92 4.21 -8.66
N GLY A 444 17.48 5.01 -7.75
CA GLY A 444 17.26 6.45 -7.71
C GLY A 444 16.04 6.84 -6.87
N ASN A 445 15.39 7.96 -7.22
CA ASN A 445 14.25 8.46 -6.48
C ASN A 445 12.99 7.66 -6.83
N ALA A 446 12.45 6.92 -5.85
CA ALA A 446 11.21 6.16 -6.01
C ALA A 446 9.95 7.05 -6.00
N GLY A 447 10.05 8.34 -5.67
CA GLY A 447 8.92 9.24 -5.51
C GLY A 447 8.18 9.03 -4.19
N THR A 448 7.22 9.91 -3.92
CA THR A 448 6.36 9.88 -2.72
C THR A 448 4.90 10.05 -3.11
N SER A 449 3.98 9.69 -2.22
CA SER A 449 2.53 9.81 -2.45
C SER A 449 2.12 9.13 -3.77
N ASP A 450 1.28 9.77 -4.59
CA ASP A 450 0.88 9.25 -5.90
C ASP A 450 2.02 8.99 -6.88
N ALA A 451 3.16 9.66 -6.73
CA ALA A 451 4.30 9.48 -7.62
C ALA A 451 5.17 8.29 -7.22
N ARG A 452 4.90 7.67 -6.08
CA ARG A 452 5.71 6.55 -5.58
C ARG A 452 5.61 5.34 -6.50
N ILE A 453 6.77 4.88 -6.96
CA ILE A 453 6.99 3.60 -7.61
C ILE A 453 7.06 2.55 -6.51
N ALA A 454 6.23 1.52 -6.60
CA ALA A 454 6.22 0.41 -5.65
C ALA A 454 6.71 -0.86 -6.32
N ALA A 455 7.40 -1.72 -5.57
CA ALA A 455 7.96 -2.95 -6.10
C ALA A 455 7.74 -4.13 -5.14
N THR A 456 7.50 -5.31 -5.71
CA THR A 456 7.43 -6.58 -4.99
C THR A 456 8.10 -7.68 -5.81
N ARG A 457 8.61 -8.72 -5.17
CA ARG A 457 9.29 -9.82 -5.85
C ARG A 457 9.03 -11.15 -5.17
N ASP A 458 9.31 -12.21 -5.89
CA ASP A 458 9.58 -13.52 -5.28
C ASP A 458 10.91 -13.46 -4.52
N ALA A 459 10.92 -13.83 -3.24
CA ALA A 459 12.15 -13.95 -2.44
C ALA A 459 13.14 -14.93 -3.08
N ASP A 460 12.63 -15.94 -3.77
CA ASP A 460 13.43 -16.91 -4.51
C ASP A 460 13.85 -16.42 -5.91
N GLY A 461 13.50 -15.21 -6.32
CA GLY A 461 14.03 -14.61 -7.54
C GLY A 461 13.47 -15.19 -8.84
N SER A 462 12.30 -15.82 -8.83
CA SER A 462 11.62 -16.29 -10.05
C SER A 462 10.97 -15.15 -10.83
N TRP A 463 10.54 -14.10 -10.14
CA TRP A 463 9.90 -12.93 -10.74
C TRP A 463 10.07 -11.68 -9.87
N LEU A 464 9.91 -10.51 -10.50
CA LEU A 464 9.72 -9.23 -9.82
C LEU A 464 8.60 -8.45 -10.54
N MET A 465 7.97 -7.53 -9.82
CA MET A 465 6.91 -6.66 -10.32
C MET A 465 7.13 -5.24 -9.82
N VAL A 466 6.90 -4.27 -10.71
CA VAL A 466 7.04 -2.85 -10.41
C VAL A 466 5.80 -2.12 -10.88
N TYR A 467 5.18 -1.37 -9.99
CA TYR A 467 4.06 -0.51 -10.27
C TYR A 467 4.55 0.93 -10.37
N SER A 468 4.32 1.55 -11.53
CA SER A 468 4.54 2.98 -11.74
C SER A 468 3.22 3.65 -12.15
N PRO A 469 2.73 4.62 -11.35
CA PRO A 469 1.53 5.38 -11.68
C PRO A 469 1.68 6.17 -12.98
N ASN A 470 2.76 6.96 -13.11
CA ASN A 470 3.02 7.85 -14.25
C ASN A 470 4.52 8.24 -14.39
N ALA A 471 5.44 7.57 -13.68
CA ALA A 471 6.85 7.97 -13.61
C ALA A 471 7.77 7.05 -14.42
N SER A 472 8.83 7.59 -15.00
CA SER A 472 9.95 6.77 -15.48
C SER A 472 10.70 6.17 -14.29
N PHE A 473 11.15 4.93 -14.43
CA PHE A 473 11.84 4.22 -13.36
C PHE A 473 13.02 3.42 -13.91
N THR A 474 13.96 3.10 -13.02
CA THR A 474 15.06 2.16 -13.29
C THR A 474 15.02 1.09 -12.21
N VAL A 475 15.22 -0.17 -12.61
CA VAL A 475 15.09 -1.34 -11.71
C VAL A 475 16.35 -2.19 -11.80
N GLU A 476 16.86 -2.60 -10.65
CA GLU A 476 17.92 -3.59 -10.55
C GLU A 476 17.32 -5.00 -10.60
N THR A 477 17.75 -5.81 -11.58
CA THR A 477 17.21 -7.15 -11.81
C THR A 477 18.05 -8.27 -11.18
N LYS A 478 19.13 -7.93 -10.47
CA LYS A 478 20.13 -8.91 -9.96
C LYS A 478 19.55 -9.94 -8.99
N SER A 479 18.40 -9.65 -8.37
CA SER A 479 17.69 -10.59 -7.50
C SER A 479 17.00 -11.73 -8.28
N LEU A 480 16.93 -11.65 -9.61
CA LEU A 480 16.36 -12.74 -10.44
C LEU A 480 17.41 -13.83 -10.68
N LYS A 481 17.03 -15.10 -10.51
CA LYS A 481 17.92 -16.26 -10.74
C LYS A 481 18.25 -16.50 -12.22
N GLY A 482 17.35 -16.11 -13.12
CA GLY A 482 17.46 -16.37 -14.56
C GLY A 482 18.30 -15.33 -15.30
N CYS A 483 19.08 -15.76 -16.29
CA CYS A 483 19.88 -14.84 -17.10
C CYS A 483 19.08 -14.17 -18.21
N ASP A 484 18.10 -14.87 -18.77
CA ASP A 484 17.21 -14.36 -19.83
C ASP A 484 15.93 -13.83 -19.19
N ILE A 485 15.86 -12.51 -19.08
CA ILE A 485 14.73 -11.82 -18.46
C ILE A 485 13.67 -11.56 -19.52
N LYS A 486 12.49 -12.15 -19.29
CA LYS A 486 11.26 -11.82 -20.00
C LYS A 486 10.56 -10.71 -19.26
N ALA A 487 10.22 -9.64 -19.96
CA ALA A 487 9.53 -8.49 -19.40
C ALA A 487 8.25 -8.19 -20.19
N SER A 488 7.22 -7.71 -19.48
CA SER A 488 5.96 -7.28 -20.07
C SER A 488 5.42 -6.10 -19.27
N TRP A 489 4.75 -5.16 -19.95
CA TRP A 489 3.85 -4.21 -19.30
C TRP A 489 2.55 -4.92 -18.93
N PHE A 490 2.02 -4.65 -17.74
CA PHE A 490 0.69 -5.09 -17.34
C PHE A 490 -0.20 -3.86 -17.18
N SER A 491 -1.34 -3.84 -17.87
CA SER A 491 -2.28 -2.72 -17.79
C SER A 491 -3.13 -2.84 -16.52
N PRO A 492 -3.03 -1.90 -15.56
CA PRO A 492 -3.88 -1.91 -14.36
C PRO A 492 -5.34 -1.52 -14.66
N LEU A 493 -5.67 -1.20 -15.92
CA LEU A 493 -7.02 -0.86 -16.38
C LEU A 493 -7.72 -2.05 -17.04
N THR A 494 -6.97 -2.87 -17.77
CA THR A 494 -7.52 -3.95 -18.61
C THR A 494 -7.08 -5.36 -18.19
N GLY A 495 -6.03 -5.49 -17.38
CA GLY A 495 -5.47 -6.77 -16.99
C GLY A 495 -4.65 -7.48 -18.08
N GLU A 496 -4.30 -6.75 -19.16
CA GLU A 496 -3.59 -7.29 -20.32
C GLU A 496 -2.07 -7.13 -20.19
N TYR A 497 -1.34 -8.13 -20.69
CA TYR A 497 0.12 -8.09 -20.80
C TYR A 497 0.55 -7.66 -22.21
N THR A 498 1.44 -6.67 -22.29
CA THR A 498 2.13 -6.27 -23.51
C THR A 498 3.62 -6.61 -23.39
N PRO A 499 4.17 -7.55 -24.18
CA PRO A 499 5.58 -7.92 -24.10
C PRO A 499 6.52 -6.74 -24.36
N VAL A 500 7.64 -6.73 -23.62
CA VAL A 500 8.81 -5.88 -23.88
C VAL A 500 9.92 -6.77 -24.42
N ASN A 501 10.88 -6.18 -25.15
CA ASN A 501 12.04 -6.92 -25.64
C ASN A 501 12.75 -7.65 -24.49
N ASN A 502 13.08 -8.93 -24.70
CA ASN A 502 13.85 -9.71 -23.73
C ASN A 502 15.24 -9.10 -23.52
N TYR A 503 15.76 -9.21 -22.30
CA TYR A 503 17.09 -8.72 -21.94
C TYR A 503 17.87 -9.82 -21.22
N THR A 504 19.15 -10.00 -21.58
CA THR A 504 20.03 -10.97 -20.92
C THR A 504 20.88 -10.26 -19.88
N GLN A 505 20.63 -10.52 -18.59
CA GLN A 505 21.33 -9.85 -17.49
C GLN A 505 22.71 -10.44 -17.18
N CYS A 506 22.90 -11.75 -17.35
CA CYS A 506 24.20 -12.40 -17.08
C CYS A 506 25.24 -12.20 -18.19
N GLY A 507 24.88 -11.49 -19.27
CA GLY A 507 25.79 -11.11 -20.35
C GLY A 507 26.65 -9.89 -20.03
N GLY A 508 26.34 -9.16 -18.96
CA GLY A 508 27.06 -7.98 -18.50
C GLY A 508 28.31 -8.32 -17.69
N SER A 509 29.20 -9.16 -18.21
CA SER A 509 30.57 -9.11 -17.71
C SER A 509 31.16 -7.77 -18.15
N THR A 510 31.18 -6.79 -17.24
CA THR A 510 32.10 -5.63 -17.24
C THR A 510 33.57 -6.04 -17.37
N SER A 511 33.88 -7.32 -17.54
CA SER A 511 35.20 -7.81 -17.84
C SER A 511 35.53 -7.87 -19.32
N HIS A 512 34.60 -8.00 -20.29
CA HIS A 512 35.05 -8.30 -21.66
C HIS A 512 35.62 -7.08 -22.41
N ALA A 513 35.00 -5.91 -22.31
CA ALA A 513 35.53 -4.67 -22.91
C ALA A 513 36.76 -4.15 -22.13
N SER A 514 36.66 -4.09 -20.80
CA SER A 514 37.74 -3.66 -19.91
C SER A 514 38.95 -4.59 -19.99
N LYS A 515 38.76 -5.91 -19.97
CA LYS A 515 39.87 -6.85 -20.19
C LYS A 515 40.42 -6.72 -21.60
N LYS A 516 39.62 -6.52 -22.64
CA LYS A 516 40.16 -6.27 -24.00
C LYS A 516 41.07 -5.03 -24.03
N ILE A 517 40.67 -3.95 -23.37
CA ILE A 517 41.47 -2.71 -23.27
C ILE A 517 42.74 -2.95 -22.44
N ILE A 518 42.62 -3.56 -21.25
CA ILE A 518 43.78 -3.87 -20.40
C ILE A 518 44.70 -4.91 -21.09
N ASN A 519 44.14 -5.84 -21.87
CA ASN A 519 44.90 -6.82 -22.67
C ASN A 519 45.56 -6.20 -23.91
N ALA A 520 45.12 -5.02 -24.34
CA ALA A 520 45.71 -4.32 -25.48
C ALA A 520 46.94 -3.49 -25.09
N ASP A 521 47.23 -3.36 -23.79
CA ASP A 521 48.43 -2.69 -23.28
C ASP A 521 49.68 -3.58 -23.48
N PRO A 522 50.67 -3.13 -24.28
CA PRO A 522 51.87 -3.92 -24.58
C PRO A 522 52.87 -4.03 -23.42
N GLU A 523 52.77 -3.23 -22.34
CA GLU A 523 53.74 -3.24 -21.22
C GLU A 523 53.36 -4.16 -20.05
N ARG A 524 52.58 -5.21 -20.32
CA ARG A 524 51.74 -5.82 -19.29
C ARG A 524 52.45 -6.71 -18.25
N LEU A 525 51.99 -6.59 -17.00
CA LEU A 525 52.06 -7.62 -15.94
C LEU A 525 50.68 -8.32 -15.79
N HIS A 526 50.67 -9.62 -15.50
CA HIS A 526 49.46 -10.44 -15.38
C HIS A 526 48.39 -9.81 -14.46
N THR A 527 47.18 -9.55 -14.98
CA THR A 527 46.10 -8.89 -14.23
C THR A 527 45.03 -9.89 -13.79
N SER A 528 44.79 -10.04 -12.48
CA SER A 528 43.75 -10.93 -11.95
C SER A 528 42.34 -10.42 -12.27
N LYS A 529 41.32 -11.29 -12.15
CA LYS A 529 39.90 -10.90 -12.35
C LYS A 529 39.48 -9.78 -11.39
N ASN A 530 39.93 -9.84 -10.14
CA ASN A 530 39.63 -8.82 -9.12
C ASN A 530 40.33 -7.49 -9.42
N ALA A 531 41.57 -7.53 -9.93
CA ALA A 531 42.28 -6.33 -10.34
C ALA A 531 41.60 -5.64 -11.53
N ALA A 532 41.14 -6.41 -12.54
CA ALA A 532 40.39 -5.84 -13.67
C ALA A 532 39.05 -5.19 -13.23
N PHE A 533 38.39 -5.75 -12.22
CA PHE A 533 37.18 -5.17 -11.64
C PHE A 533 37.50 -3.87 -10.87
N ALA A 534 38.54 -3.87 -10.04
CA ALA A 534 38.98 -2.69 -9.31
C ALA A 534 39.41 -1.55 -10.25
N ILE A 535 40.10 -1.87 -11.35
CA ILE A 535 40.46 -0.89 -12.39
C ILE A 535 39.22 -0.30 -13.05
N ALA A 536 38.21 -1.12 -13.36
CA ALA A 536 36.96 -0.63 -13.95
C ALA A 536 36.21 0.32 -13.00
N LEU A 537 36.10 -0.04 -11.72
CA LEU A 537 35.48 0.80 -10.70
C LEU A 537 36.25 2.10 -10.48
N ALA A 538 37.58 2.02 -10.40
CA ALA A 538 38.45 3.20 -10.29
C ALA A 538 38.33 4.12 -11.50
N THR A 539 38.18 3.55 -12.71
CA THR A 539 37.96 4.33 -13.94
C THR A 539 36.62 5.06 -13.89
N GLU A 540 35.56 4.42 -13.41
CA GLU A 540 34.25 5.08 -13.26
C GLU A 540 34.30 6.23 -12.27
N LEU A 541 34.88 6.01 -11.09
CA LEU A 541 35.10 7.06 -10.09
C LEU A 541 35.97 8.20 -10.64
N PHE A 542 36.99 7.86 -11.42
CA PHE A 542 37.84 8.84 -12.08
C PHE A 542 37.07 9.69 -13.09
N ILE A 543 36.21 9.10 -13.93
CA ILE A 543 35.40 9.84 -14.90
C ILE A 543 34.40 10.76 -14.19
N GLN A 544 33.79 10.32 -13.08
CA GLN A 544 32.92 11.16 -12.26
C GLN A 544 33.68 12.35 -11.65
N HIS A 545 34.86 12.10 -11.08
CA HIS A 545 35.75 13.14 -10.57
C HIS A 545 36.15 14.13 -11.68
N PHE A 546 36.53 13.61 -12.84
CA PHE A 546 36.96 14.40 -13.99
C PHE A 546 35.83 15.31 -14.54
N ALA A 547 34.62 14.77 -14.65
CA ALA A 547 33.43 15.53 -15.05
C ALA A 547 33.08 16.62 -14.02
N THR A 548 33.17 16.29 -12.72
CA THR A 548 32.90 17.23 -11.62
C THR A 548 33.92 18.36 -11.58
N ALA A 549 35.22 18.04 -11.70
CA ALA A 549 36.29 19.03 -11.79
C ALA A 549 36.09 19.96 -13.00
N THR A 550 35.72 19.40 -14.15
CA THR A 550 35.40 20.19 -15.35
C THR A 550 34.21 21.11 -15.12
N HIS A 551 33.13 20.61 -14.51
CA HIS A 551 31.95 21.41 -14.19
C HIS A 551 32.27 22.57 -13.23
N ASN A 552 33.09 22.32 -12.22
CA ASN A 552 33.50 23.34 -11.24
C ASN A 552 34.32 24.46 -11.89
N VAL A 553 35.20 24.14 -12.84
CA VAL A 553 35.94 25.15 -13.62
C VAL A 553 35.01 26.00 -14.47
N VAL A 554 34.03 25.39 -15.15
CA VAL A 554 32.99 26.14 -15.89
C VAL A 554 32.21 27.06 -14.95
N LYS A 555 31.80 26.56 -13.79
CA LYS A 555 31.06 27.34 -12.79
C LYS A 555 31.88 28.55 -12.31
N ALA A 556 33.18 28.35 -12.05
CA ALA A 556 34.09 29.41 -11.60
C ALA A 556 34.35 30.47 -12.68
N GLU A 557 34.45 30.10 -13.96
CA GLU A 557 34.71 31.04 -15.06
C GLU A 557 33.46 31.81 -15.51
N THR A 558 32.26 31.27 -15.29
CA THR A 558 31.02 31.81 -15.84
C THR A 558 30.14 32.54 -14.81
N GLN A 559 30.73 33.12 -13.75
CA GLN A 559 30.07 33.75 -12.58
C GLN A 559 28.83 34.64 -12.85
N LYS A 560 28.62 35.13 -14.08
CA LYS A 560 27.46 35.95 -14.45
C LYS A 560 26.33 35.21 -15.17
N LYS A 561 26.56 34.04 -15.80
CA LYS A 561 25.52 33.17 -16.42
C LYS A 561 26.05 31.73 -16.57
N PRO A 562 25.62 30.76 -15.73
CA PRO A 562 26.09 29.37 -15.86
C PRO A 562 25.61 28.75 -17.18
N ARG A 563 26.55 28.21 -17.96
CA ARG A 563 26.25 27.46 -19.19
C ARG A 563 25.80 26.05 -18.84
N ARG A 564 24.72 25.57 -19.47
CA ARG A 564 24.18 24.22 -19.28
C ARG A 564 25.00 23.11 -19.95
N ASN A 565 25.83 23.46 -20.95
CA ASN A 565 26.63 22.52 -21.72
C ASN A 565 28.14 22.75 -21.51
N VAL A 566 28.87 21.66 -21.27
CA VAL A 566 30.35 21.62 -21.20
C VAL A 566 30.92 21.47 -22.62
N GLN A 567 32.00 22.19 -22.93
CA GLN A 567 32.71 22.14 -24.20
C GLN A 567 34.13 21.59 -24.02
N TYR A 568 34.76 21.09 -25.09
CA TYR A 568 36.12 20.55 -25.03
C TYR A 568 37.15 21.52 -24.41
N ARG A 569 37.04 22.82 -24.72
CA ARG A 569 37.90 23.85 -24.11
C ARG A 569 37.78 23.90 -22.59
N ASP A 570 36.60 23.59 -22.06
CA ASP A 570 36.33 23.62 -20.63
C ASP A 570 37.03 22.41 -19.97
N VAL A 571 36.97 21.24 -20.63
CA VAL A 571 37.69 20.02 -20.22
C VAL A 571 39.22 20.22 -20.24
N ALA A 572 39.76 20.76 -21.35
CA ALA A 572 41.19 21.03 -21.48
C ALA A 572 41.69 22.09 -20.47
N THR A 573 40.81 23.04 -20.10
CA THR A 573 41.11 24.03 -19.07
C THR A 573 41.11 23.40 -17.68
N ALA A 574 40.20 22.47 -17.41
CA ALA A 574 40.15 21.74 -16.14
C ALA A 574 41.38 20.86 -15.93
N VAL A 575 41.81 20.12 -16.97
CA VAL A 575 43.07 19.35 -16.97
C VAL A 575 44.26 20.24 -16.63
N ALA A 576 44.31 21.45 -17.19
CA ALA A 576 45.45 22.34 -17.03
C ALA A 576 45.39 23.26 -15.79
N LYS A 577 44.31 23.20 -15.00
CA LYS A 577 44.12 24.01 -13.77
C LYS A 577 44.06 23.17 -12.49
N THR A 578 44.04 21.85 -12.64
CA THR A 578 43.79 20.92 -11.55
C THR A 578 44.99 20.00 -11.46
N ASP A 579 45.82 20.16 -10.43
CA ASP A 579 47.13 19.49 -10.31
C ASP A 579 47.03 17.97 -10.43
N ASN A 580 46.00 17.35 -9.83
CA ASN A 580 45.78 15.90 -9.91
C ASN A 580 45.23 15.40 -11.27
N LEU A 581 45.04 16.28 -12.25
CA LEU A 581 44.67 15.95 -13.63
C LEU A 581 45.78 16.26 -14.65
N GLU A 582 46.95 16.76 -14.20
CA GLU A 582 48.06 17.15 -15.07
C GLU A 582 48.52 16.01 -15.99
N PHE A 583 48.45 14.76 -15.52
CA PHE A 583 48.83 13.58 -16.30
C PHE A 583 47.99 13.40 -17.58
N LEU A 584 46.84 14.08 -17.71
CA LEU A 584 46.00 14.05 -18.90
C LEU A 584 46.33 15.12 -19.94
N VAL A 585 47.32 15.99 -19.72
CA VAL A 585 47.63 17.12 -20.63
C VAL A 585 47.92 16.65 -22.06
N ASP A 586 48.59 15.50 -22.22
CA ASP A 586 48.89 14.93 -23.53
C ASP A 586 47.69 14.24 -24.18
N VAL A 587 46.74 13.75 -23.37
CA VAL A 587 45.51 13.08 -23.83
C VAL A 587 44.42 14.10 -24.19
N VAL A 588 44.36 15.21 -23.46
CA VAL A 588 43.39 16.31 -23.63
C VAL A 588 44.13 17.65 -23.77
N PRO A 589 44.82 17.87 -24.89
CA PRO A 589 45.63 19.07 -25.09
C PRO A 589 44.76 20.34 -25.19
N ARG A 590 45.34 21.48 -24.81
CA ARG A 590 44.71 22.78 -25.05
C ARG A 590 44.57 23.02 -26.55
N THR A 591 43.42 23.52 -26.96
CA THR A 591 43.17 23.86 -28.36
C THR A 591 44.03 25.06 -28.77
N VAL A 592 44.72 24.92 -29.89
CA VAL A 592 45.53 25.96 -30.53
C VAL A 592 44.99 26.23 -31.93
N ARG A 593 45.17 27.44 -32.46
CA ARG A 593 44.70 27.75 -33.82
C ARG A 593 45.54 26.98 -34.83
N PHE A 594 44.88 26.39 -35.83
CA PHE A 594 45.54 25.57 -36.85
C PHE A 594 46.69 26.30 -37.57
N GLY A 595 46.55 27.61 -37.81
CA GLY A 595 47.62 28.44 -38.40
C GLY A 595 48.90 28.48 -37.56
N GLU A 596 48.79 28.51 -36.23
CA GLU A 596 49.93 28.54 -35.30
C GLU A 596 50.64 27.18 -35.23
N VAL A 597 49.87 26.08 -35.36
CA VAL A 597 50.43 24.72 -35.46
C VAL A 597 51.18 24.55 -36.78
N ARG A 598 50.63 25.08 -37.88
CA ARG A 598 51.28 25.03 -39.19
C ARG A 598 52.59 25.81 -39.20
N GLU A 599 52.61 27.03 -38.67
CA GLU A 599 53.85 27.82 -38.53
C GLU A 599 54.88 27.16 -37.61
N LYS A 600 54.46 26.56 -36.49
CA LYS A 600 55.36 25.80 -35.60
C LYS A 600 55.94 24.55 -36.27
N ARG A 601 55.14 23.87 -37.10
CA ARG A 601 55.57 22.69 -37.85
C ARG A 601 56.54 23.08 -38.97
N GLU A 602 56.24 24.14 -39.72
CA GLU A 602 57.14 24.72 -40.73
C GLU A 602 58.45 25.24 -40.10
N ARG A 603 58.41 25.80 -38.88
CA ARG A 603 59.62 26.16 -38.12
C ARG A 603 60.42 24.94 -37.67
N LYS A 604 59.77 23.91 -37.12
CA LYS A 604 60.43 22.67 -36.71
C LYS A 604 61.03 21.90 -37.89
N GLU A 605 60.37 21.91 -39.04
CA GLU A 605 60.89 21.32 -40.29
C GLU A 605 62.13 22.10 -40.80
N LYS A 606 62.10 23.44 -40.75
CA LYS A 606 63.27 24.28 -41.07
C LYS A 606 64.42 24.13 -40.07
N GLU A 607 64.13 23.92 -38.79
CA GLU A 607 65.14 23.67 -37.74
C GLU A 607 65.72 22.25 -37.83
N ALA A 608 64.95 21.26 -38.31
CA ALA A 608 65.42 19.90 -38.59
C ALA A 608 66.30 19.83 -39.85
N GLU A 609 66.00 20.61 -40.88
CA GLU A 609 66.85 20.73 -42.09
C GLU A 609 68.19 21.44 -41.81
N GLY A 610 68.26 22.30 -40.80
CA GLY A 610 69.47 23.03 -40.41
C GLY A 610 70.51 22.23 -39.60
N LYS A 611 70.16 21.06 -39.05
CA LYS A 611 71.05 20.25 -38.20
C LYS A 611 71.72 19.05 -38.90
N GLY A 612 71.57 18.94 -40.22
CA GLY A 612 72.04 17.80 -41.02
C GLY A 612 73.50 17.82 -41.50
N LYS A 613 74.39 18.64 -40.95
CA LYS A 613 75.84 18.60 -41.28
C LYS A 613 76.72 18.89 -40.05
N GLU A 614 77.00 17.85 -39.26
CA GLU A 614 78.35 17.53 -38.72
C GLU A 614 78.31 16.28 -37.83
N GLY A 615 79.23 15.34 -38.09
CA GLY A 615 79.95 14.61 -37.04
C GLY A 615 79.35 13.32 -36.47
N SER A 616 79.88 12.18 -36.93
CA SER A 616 79.73 10.80 -36.46
C SER A 616 80.43 10.46 -35.13
N LYS A 617 79.79 9.64 -34.25
CA LYS A 617 80.22 8.30 -33.73
C LYS A 617 79.66 7.99 -32.32
N GLU A 618 79.08 6.78 -32.19
CA GLU A 618 78.95 5.82 -31.05
C GLU A 618 78.68 6.36 -29.61
N ASN A 619 77.81 5.81 -28.75
CA ASN A 619 77.33 4.44 -28.50
C ASN A 619 76.14 4.52 -27.51
N GLY A 620 75.24 3.51 -27.53
CA GLY A 620 74.52 3.03 -26.34
C GLY A 620 73.14 3.62 -25.97
N GLU A 621 72.15 2.72 -25.88
CA GLU A 621 70.92 2.75 -25.06
C GLU A 621 69.62 3.42 -25.56
N GLY A 622 68.59 2.57 -25.75
CA GLY A 622 67.22 2.78 -25.26
C GLY A 622 66.28 3.72 -26.04
N ALA A 623 65.72 3.25 -27.16
CA ALA A 623 64.61 3.95 -27.83
C ALA A 623 63.27 3.21 -27.63
N SER A 624 62.44 3.70 -26.71
CA SER A 624 61.00 3.47 -26.71
C SER A 624 60.39 4.28 -27.86
N GLY A 625 60.02 3.57 -28.94
CA GLY A 625 59.44 4.13 -30.15
C GLY A 625 57.92 4.23 -30.05
N ASN A 626 57.43 5.46 -30.19
CA ASN A 626 56.06 5.91 -30.15
C ASN A 626 55.04 5.00 -30.89
N VAL A 627 54.12 4.40 -30.13
CA VAL A 627 53.07 3.47 -30.60
C VAL A 627 52.03 4.15 -31.50
N LEU A 628 51.89 5.47 -31.40
CA LEU A 628 50.85 6.25 -32.10
C LEU A 628 51.07 6.33 -33.62
N GLU A 629 52.32 6.24 -34.09
CA GLU A 629 52.65 6.37 -35.52
C GLU A 629 52.34 5.07 -36.31
N ARG A 630 52.35 3.91 -35.63
CA ARG A 630 52.03 2.61 -36.26
C ARG A 630 50.54 2.34 -36.40
N LEU A 631 49.71 2.92 -35.53
CA LEU A 631 48.25 2.70 -35.55
C LEU A 631 47.52 3.52 -36.64
N MET A 632 48.12 4.61 -37.14
CA MET A 632 47.50 5.43 -38.18
C MET A 632 47.78 4.96 -39.63
N ALA A 633 48.63 3.94 -39.82
CA ALA A 633 49.03 3.47 -41.17
C ALA A 633 48.10 2.39 -41.77
N ASN A 634 47.22 1.73 -41.00
CA ASN A 634 46.43 0.58 -41.48
C ASN A 634 44.92 0.83 -41.61
N GLY A 635 44.55 1.98 -42.19
CA GLY A 635 43.16 2.32 -42.47
C GLY A 635 42.89 2.59 -43.95
N LYS A 636 42.87 1.56 -44.81
CA LYS A 636 42.00 1.54 -46.03
C LYS A 636 42.11 0.25 -46.87
N LYS A 637 40.97 -0.45 -47.00
CA LYS A 637 40.25 -0.83 -48.25
C LYS A 637 39.57 -2.19 -48.06
N VAL A 638 38.24 -2.17 -47.95
CA VAL A 638 37.40 -3.31 -48.30
C VAL A 638 36.97 -3.07 -49.75
N ASN A 639 37.27 -4.01 -50.62
CA ASN A 639 36.64 -4.13 -51.93
C ASN A 639 36.08 -5.55 -52.04
N GLU A 640 34.95 -5.64 -52.73
CA GLU A 640 34.19 -6.84 -53.04
C GLU A 640 35.00 -7.85 -53.89
N GLU A 641 34.48 -9.09 -53.92
CA GLU A 641 34.95 -10.29 -54.64
C GLU A 641 35.91 -11.21 -53.85
N GLU A 642 35.34 -12.20 -53.15
CA GLU A 642 35.58 -13.61 -53.49
C GLU A 642 34.52 -14.51 -52.83
N LYS A 643 33.79 -15.23 -53.68
CA LYS A 643 32.86 -16.30 -53.36
C LYS A 643 33.62 -17.63 -53.39
N GLU A 644 33.17 -18.52 -52.50
CA GLU A 644 33.18 -19.98 -52.59
C GLU A 644 34.46 -20.79 -52.25
N LYS A 645 34.23 -21.67 -51.26
CA LYS A 645 34.64 -23.09 -51.12
C LYS A 645 35.93 -23.42 -50.37
N VAL A 646 35.74 -24.17 -49.27
CA VAL A 646 36.08 -25.60 -49.05
C VAL A 646 36.28 -25.76 -47.53
N GLU A 647 35.23 -26.15 -46.80
CA GLU A 647 34.99 -27.50 -46.22
C GLU A 647 35.83 -27.88 -44.98
N LYS A 648 35.08 -28.18 -43.91
CA LYS A 648 35.20 -29.32 -42.98
C LYS A 648 36.53 -29.56 -42.27
N GLU A 649 36.48 -29.49 -40.94
CA GLU A 649 36.73 -30.68 -40.11
C GLU A 649 36.03 -30.54 -38.75
N GLY A 650 35.53 -31.68 -38.26
CA GLY A 650 34.68 -31.83 -37.09
C GLY A 650 35.44 -31.92 -35.76
N PRO A 651 34.73 -32.35 -34.69
CA PRO A 651 35.10 -32.09 -33.30
C PRO A 651 36.08 -33.13 -32.74
N ILE A 652 36.93 -32.70 -31.81
CA ILE A 652 37.67 -33.60 -30.92
C ILE A 652 37.16 -33.39 -29.49
N VAL A 653 36.78 -34.52 -28.90
CA VAL A 653 36.30 -34.76 -27.54
C VAL A 653 37.50 -34.98 -26.62
N GLU A 654 37.25 -34.89 -25.30
CA GLU A 654 38.03 -35.48 -24.19
C GLU A 654 39.24 -34.62 -23.71
N GLN A 655 39.46 -34.34 -22.42
CA GLN A 655 39.35 -35.21 -21.24
C GLN A 655 39.03 -34.43 -19.96
N ALA A 656 38.34 -35.14 -19.08
CA ALA A 656 38.25 -34.85 -17.66
C ALA A 656 39.51 -35.36 -16.94
N GLU A 657 40.06 -34.57 -16.03
CA GLU A 657 40.82 -35.06 -14.89
C GLU A 657 40.27 -34.42 -13.62
N GLY A 658 39.86 -35.28 -12.69
CA GLY A 658 39.56 -34.91 -11.32
C GLY A 658 40.83 -34.82 -10.49
N GLY A 659 40.82 -33.88 -9.54
CA GLY A 659 41.79 -33.79 -8.47
C GLY A 659 41.08 -33.23 -7.25
N ALA A 660 40.69 -34.13 -6.36
CA ALA A 660 40.25 -33.80 -5.00
C ALA A 660 41.51 -33.58 -4.15
N GLU A 661 41.64 -32.41 -3.53
CA GLU A 661 42.47 -32.23 -2.35
C GLU A 661 41.66 -31.46 -1.30
N ALA A 662 41.36 -32.16 -0.22
CA ALA A 662 41.00 -31.59 1.06
C ALA A 662 42.28 -31.20 1.79
N MET A 663 42.31 -30.04 2.43
CA MET A 663 43.18 -29.81 3.57
C MET A 663 42.53 -28.78 4.50
N GLU A 664 42.22 -29.25 5.71
CA GLU A 664 41.95 -28.46 6.92
C GLU A 664 43.11 -27.50 7.21
N ILE A 665 42.85 -26.42 7.95
CA ILE A 665 43.64 -25.97 9.11
C ILE A 665 42.84 -24.89 9.88
N ASP A 666 42.59 -25.24 11.15
CA ASP A 666 42.56 -24.48 12.40
C ASP A 666 41.76 -23.17 12.56
N GLN A 667 40.78 -23.29 13.47
CA GLN A 667 40.31 -22.24 14.38
C GLN A 667 41.39 -21.92 15.42
N GLU A 668 41.54 -20.64 15.83
CA GLU A 668 41.15 -20.12 17.16
C GLU A 668 41.68 -18.67 17.44
N PRO A 669 41.22 -17.94 18.49
CA PRO A 669 40.53 -16.65 18.33
C PRO A 669 41.15 -15.48 19.13
N GLN A 670 40.86 -14.23 18.76
CA GLN A 670 41.09 -13.03 19.60
C GLN A 670 40.20 -11.88 19.11
N LYS A 671 39.65 -10.94 19.89
CA LYS A 671 39.30 -10.75 21.31
C LYS A 671 38.50 -9.45 21.28
N ALA A 672 37.47 -9.34 22.12
CA ALA A 672 36.69 -8.11 22.27
C ALA A 672 37.55 -7.01 22.90
N GLU A 673 37.43 -5.78 22.39
CA GLU A 673 37.86 -4.56 23.09
C GLU A 673 36.68 -3.61 23.21
N GLU A 674 36.37 -3.28 24.47
CA GLU A 674 35.39 -2.30 24.92
C GLU A 674 35.85 -0.88 24.56
N ALA A 675 34.95 -0.09 23.96
CA ALA A 675 35.15 1.34 23.75
C ALA A 675 34.72 2.12 25.01
N LYS A 676 35.68 2.86 25.58
CA LYS A 676 35.49 3.82 26.67
C LYS A 676 34.71 5.05 26.22
N GLU A 677 33.72 5.43 27.02
CA GLU A 677 33.09 6.76 27.03
C GLU A 677 34.10 7.86 27.37
N THR A 678 33.99 9.01 26.70
CA THR A 678 34.39 10.34 27.17
C THR A 678 33.60 11.44 26.41
N PRO A 679 33.46 12.67 26.96
CA PRO A 679 32.16 13.30 27.17
C PRO A 679 31.70 14.31 26.11
N VAL A 680 30.41 14.60 26.19
CA VAL A 680 29.64 15.62 25.47
C VAL A 680 30.21 17.02 25.72
N VAL A 681 30.41 17.78 24.64
CA VAL A 681 30.62 19.23 24.65
C VAL A 681 29.34 19.87 24.13
N GLU A 682 28.70 20.68 24.97
CA GLU A 682 27.62 21.59 24.60
C GLU A 682 28.14 22.64 23.60
N VAL A 683 27.40 22.86 22.51
CA VAL A 683 27.58 24.02 21.63
C VAL A 683 26.23 24.69 21.49
N GLU A 684 26.18 25.96 21.91
CA GLU A 684 25.05 26.88 21.86
C GLU A 684 24.50 27.08 20.44
N ASP A 685 23.18 27.15 20.35
CA ASP A 685 22.41 27.51 19.15
C ASP A 685 22.71 28.95 18.72
N SER A 686 23.10 29.14 17.46
CA SER A 686 22.99 30.41 16.75
C SER A 686 22.08 30.24 15.53
N GLU A 687 20.96 30.98 15.51
CA GLU A 687 19.99 31.04 14.41
C GLU A 687 20.67 31.41 13.07
N PRO A 688 20.27 30.80 11.93
CA PRO A 688 20.69 31.32 10.62
C PRO A 688 19.69 32.35 10.08
N GLU A 689 20.26 33.48 9.68
CA GLU A 689 19.63 34.62 9.00
C GLU A 689 18.85 34.22 7.74
N GLN A 690 17.71 34.87 7.53
CA GLN A 690 16.84 34.76 6.36
C GLN A 690 17.47 35.44 5.14
N ASP A 691 17.67 34.69 4.05
CA ASP A 691 18.24 35.20 2.81
C ASP A 691 17.14 35.80 1.90
N GLU A 692 17.06 37.13 1.85
CA GLU A 692 16.10 37.92 1.06
C GLU A 692 16.19 37.69 -0.46
N VAL A 693 17.23 37.00 -0.95
CA VAL A 693 17.44 36.73 -2.38
C VAL A 693 16.49 35.64 -2.92
N ALA A 694 15.96 34.77 -2.05
CA ALA A 694 15.02 33.72 -2.45
C ALA A 694 13.62 34.25 -2.84
N MET A 695 13.20 35.39 -2.29
CA MET A 695 11.90 36.01 -2.60
C MET A 695 11.87 36.74 -3.95
N GLN A 696 13.02 37.19 -4.44
CA GLN A 696 13.08 38.00 -5.66
C GLN A 696 13.01 37.15 -6.95
N ILE A 697 13.38 35.86 -6.86
CA ILE A 697 13.32 34.91 -7.99
C ILE A 697 11.89 34.39 -8.22
N GLU A 698 11.04 34.37 -7.19
CA GLU A 698 9.65 33.89 -7.30
C GLU A 698 8.72 34.94 -7.95
N MET A 699 9.07 36.23 -7.89
CA MET A 699 8.29 37.32 -8.51
C MET A 699 8.55 37.50 -10.02
N GLU A 700 9.71 37.09 -10.57
CA GLU A 700 10.03 37.27 -11.99
C GLU A 700 9.51 36.15 -12.92
N MET A 701 8.95 35.07 -12.38
CA MET A 701 8.37 33.96 -13.16
C MET A 701 6.88 34.13 -13.51
N ARG A 702 6.23 35.23 -13.11
CA ARG A 702 4.87 35.60 -13.53
C ARG A 702 4.90 36.61 -14.68
N GLY A 703 4.86 36.10 -15.91
CA GLY A 703 4.55 36.91 -17.10
C GLY A 703 3.14 37.50 -17.08
N PRO A 704 2.87 38.57 -17.87
CA PRO A 704 1.81 39.53 -17.56
C PRO A 704 0.39 39.05 -17.91
N ARG A 705 -0.57 39.43 -17.05
CA ARG A 705 -2.02 39.34 -17.28
C ARG A 705 -2.43 40.28 -18.41
N THR A 706 -3.09 39.76 -19.44
CA THR A 706 -3.83 40.57 -20.43
C THR A 706 -5.33 40.41 -20.24
N ASN A 707 -6.00 41.51 -19.90
CA ASN A 707 -7.45 41.69 -20.05
C ASN A 707 -7.78 42.00 -21.51
N GLY A 708 -8.87 41.44 -22.06
CA GLY A 708 -9.45 41.92 -23.32
C GLY A 708 -10.42 40.98 -24.02
N SER A 709 -11.72 41.21 -23.76
CA SER A 709 -12.94 41.07 -24.58
C SER A 709 -13.08 40.10 -25.77
N ALA A 710 -14.32 39.60 -25.88
CA ALA A 710 -14.90 38.70 -26.87
C ALA A 710 -14.71 39.06 -28.36
N ALA A 711 -14.62 38.00 -29.19
CA ALA A 711 -15.16 37.96 -30.55
C ALA A 711 -15.38 36.49 -30.98
N THR A 712 -16.59 36.24 -31.49
CA THR A 712 -17.13 34.99 -32.06
C THR A 712 -16.52 34.62 -33.42
N ALA A 713 -16.27 33.33 -33.67
CA ALA A 713 -16.33 32.73 -35.02
C ALA A 713 -16.55 31.21 -34.94
N ALA A 714 -17.42 30.72 -35.81
CA ALA A 714 -18.06 29.40 -35.81
C ALA A 714 -17.31 28.32 -36.59
N SER A 715 -17.66 27.05 -36.33
CA SER A 715 -17.49 25.90 -37.24
C SER A 715 -18.38 24.70 -36.79
N PRO A 716 -18.64 23.67 -37.62
CA PRO A 716 -19.93 23.46 -38.26
C PRO A 716 -20.84 22.37 -37.66
N LYS A 717 -22.12 22.42 -38.03
CA LYS A 717 -23.22 21.51 -37.64
C LYS A 717 -23.09 20.10 -38.24
N ALA A 718 -23.44 19.09 -37.44
CA ALA A 718 -23.90 17.76 -37.84
C ALA A 718 -25.33 17.51 -37.28
N PRO A 719 -26.12 16.59 -37.84
CA PRO A 719 -27.56 16.73 -37.99
C PRO A 719 -28.37 16.41 -36.73
N THR A 720 -29.46 17.17 -36.55
CA THR A 720 -30.46 17.04 -35.49
C THR A 720 -31.40 15.86 -35.73
N VAL A 721 -31.51 14.98 -34.73
CA VAL A 721 -32.67 14.08 -34.55
C VAL A 721 -33.54 14.66 -33.43
N SER A 722 -34.81 14.91 -33.72
CA SER A 722 -35.78 15.49 -32.78
C SER A 722 -36.14 14.49 -31.65
N PRO A 723 -36.21 14.90 -30.39
CA PRO A 723 -36.81 14.10 -29.32
C PRO A 723 -38.34 14.17 -29.37
N PRO A 724 -39.05 13.11 -28.92
CA PRO A 724 -40.51 13.11 -28.86
C PRO A 724 -41.04 14.05 -27.76
N ALA A 725 -42.26 14.55 -27.96
CA ALA A 725 -42.94 15.53 -27.11
C ALA A 725 -43.15 15.06 -25.66
N PRO A 726 -43.14 15.98 -24.67
CA PRO A 726 -43.40 15.66 -23.27
C PRO A 726 -44.88 15.33 -23.01
N ALA A 727 -45.12 14.32 -22.18
CA ALA A 727 -46.44 13.93 -21.68
C ALA A 727 -47.06 15.03 -20.77
N PRO A 728 -48.39 15.14 -20.70
CA PRO A 728 -49.06 16.19 -19.93
C PRO A 728 -48.96 15.95 -18.41
N ALA A 729 -48.86 17.05 -17.66
CA ALA A 729 -48.70 17.07 -16.20
C ALA A 729 -49.92 16.47 -15.46
N PRO A 730 -49.72 15.78 -14.32
CA PRO A 730 -50.81 15.29 -13.49
C PRO A 730 -51.49 16.42 -12.69
N ALA A 731 -52.80 16.27 -12.47
CA ALA A 731 -53.66 17.21 -11.76
C ALA A 731 -53.29 17.37 -10.27
N PRO A 732 -53.54 18.55 -9.66
CA PRO A 732 -53.18 18.82 -8.26
C PRO A 732 -54.08 18.07 -7.26
N ALA A 733 -53.45 17.53 -6.21
CA ALA A 733 -54.12 16.88 -5.08
C ALA A 733 -54.83 17.89 -4.15
N PRO A 734 -55.92 17.50 -3.47
CA PRO A 734 -56.73 18.40 -2.64
C PRO A 734 -56.05 18.76 -1.31
N ALA A 735 -56.30 19.99 -0.84
CA ALA A 735 -55.71 20.62 0.34
C ALA A 735 -56.03 19.90 1.67
N PRO A 736 -55.10 19.91 2.64
CA PRO A 736 -55.31 19.33 3.97
C PRO A 736 -56.25 20.19 4.83
N THR A 737 -57.16 19.52 5.53
CA THR A 737 -58.11 20.08 6.49
C THR A 737 -57.41 20.60 7.75
N GLN A 738 -57.76 21.82 8.14
CA GLN A 738 -57.29 22.50 9.35
C GLN A 738 -57.72 21.75 10.63
N ARG A 739 -56.78 21.48 11.54
CA ARG A 739 -57.06 21.23 12.97
C ARG A 739 -56.80 22.51 13.77
N PRO A 740 -57.63 22.82 14.78
CA PRO A 740 -57.62 24.12 15.46
C PRO A 740 -56.46 24.25 16.45
N THR A 741 -55.87 25.44 16.44
CA THR A 741 -54.94 25.97 17.43
C THR A 741 -55.63 26.13 18.79
N ARG A 742 -54.97 25.70 19.88
CA ARG A 742 -55.29 26.15 21.24
C ARG A 742 -54.12 26.98 21.78
N SER A 743 -54.50 28.17 22.22
CA SER A 743 -53.71 29.25 22.79
C SER A 743 -53.27 28.97 24.23
N SER A 744 -52.05 29.42 24.54
CA SER A 744 -51.57 30.08 25.78
C SER A 744 -52.19 29.72 27.13
N GLY A 745 -51.34 29.30 28.07
CA GLY A 745 -51.65 29.27 29.50
C GLY A 745 -50.39 29.07 30.35
N PHE A 746 -49.62 30.14 30.53
CA PHE A 746 -48.57 30.26 31.54
C PHE A 746 -49.24 30.42 32.91
N THR A 747 -48.96 29.53 33.88
CA THR A 747 -49.20 29.82 35.31
C THR A 747 -48.09 29.20 36.14
N ALA A 748 -47.29 30.06 36.77
CA ALA A 748 -46.37 29.71 37.84
C ALA A 748 -47.15 29.51 39.15
N ILE A 749 -46.79 28.49 39.93
CA ILE A 749 -47.12 28.41 41.36
C ILE A 749 -45.85 28.03 42.12
N ASN A 750 -45.40 28.96 42.96
CA ASN A 750 -44.50 28.76 44.09
C ASN A 750 -45.22 27.97 45.21
N GLY A 751 -44.47 27.19 46.00
CA GLY A 751 -44.79 27.00 47.41
C GLY A 751 -44.59 25.60 47.99
N SER A 752 -43.43 25.40 48.62
CA SER A 752 -43.25 24.78 49.95
C SER A 752 -44.13 23.59 50.37
N LYS A 753 -43.53 22.40 50.44
CA LYS A 753 -43.18 21.70 51.70
C LYS A 753 -42.41 20.41 51.39
#